data_AF-A0A2U3LAV4-F1
#
_entry.id   AF-A0A2U3LAV4-F1
#
_cell.length_a   1.000
_cell.length_b   1.000
_cell.length_c   1.000
_cell.angle_alpha   90.00
_cell.angle_beta   90.00
_cell.angle_gamma   90.00
#
_symmetry.space_group_name_H-M   'P 1'
#
loop_
_entity.id
_entity.type
_entity.pdbx_description
1 polymer ?
#
loop_
_entity_poly.entity_id
_entity_poly.type
_entity_poly.pdbx_seq_one_letter_code
_entity_poly.pdbx_strand_id
1 'polypeptide(L)'
;MKKEIKQILLGALVMFLTVISIFLPVTAAAATSDQTDSKLTRIYGNDRYETAAKIAEAGWQATSNYAIVAPGMDSNLIDALTAGPLAAKLNAPILLTEEDSLNSFARQELTRLAVKTVFITITTGPGVNLQNVIKQIKAIPTVTDVEMLGGSDTAQTSVNIANELASLGTKISRVIIVGGSGVDALSVSPIAGAQGIPILYTFGKSLSNCVSDYLNGLKFSLNKIYVIGGTGVISDAVASQLPGSVDRVAGIDRYDTNRQVLKKFNSILNYKSTYLANGETLVDALAVSPLAALSGSPILLTSQSLPSASAAYAQANLSSNVVALGGASVVSAAVLAQLSSVQVINQDGISQGPNDPNNPSPINSVLKITGNHVTLSNSSTNDSINIQGNDVTLNNVTSKGTIIVDPGATGTALLQNVTAENIVVLSGGFSVDLQNVTADALMIASSSDVYLISSGTTSISQTTSTSSADLDNSGGGSFGQITISSASANNSSSQTVTLQGTYTNVVVDSPINLTLGSNTTLQVLANNAKANIVVPSSSSITNQTTNNQVATAYGEDSGTTSNDYGDDFYIGQLGYGTLEHFDAATGGDDAGGNFFNSVGATNATWVYGYWLLSGLSVAPAGTSATDWGQQQAQAANKAFIDMHNKYGSKVKLVIFADVEACGGGLDSEDFTNNQAIYTAFVDGINQKGSAKTGTYSSPHEWNTQSMGTNFTPLTPGYYWVADYPGGTPDQSILTTSNQFWTCFPQTSEQAQMWQFEGTPDYDVARALPG
;
A
#
# COMPACT_ATOMS: atom_id res chain seq x y z
N MET A 1 -16.80 90.69 28.22
CA MET A 1 -15.41 91.15 28.48
C MET A 1 -14.61 89.92 28.88
N LYS A 2 -14.11 89.17 27.90
CA LYS A 2 -12.76 89.33 27.33
C LYS A 2 -11.63 88.99 28.32
N LYS A 3 -11.63 87.75 28.85
CA LYS A 3 -10.44 86.86 28.81
C LYS A 3 -10.64 85.41 29.28
N GLU A 4 -11.85 84.83 29.29
CA GLU A 4 -12.03 83.40 29.67
C GLU A 4 -12.71 82.50 28.62
N ILE A 5 -12.87 82.94 27.37
CA ILE A 5 -13.42 82.11 26.27
C ILE A 5 -12.31 81.84 25.24
N LYS A 6 -11.20 81.24 25.69
CA LYS A 6 -10.11 80.77 24.81
C LYS A 6 -9.53 79.40 25.18
N GLN A 7 -10.17 78.63 26.07
CA GLN A 7 -9.74 77.26 26.41
C GLN A 7 -10.74 76.13 26.03
N ILE A 8 -11.83 76.41 25.29
CA ILE A 8 -12.79 75.38 24.82
C ILE A 8 -12.97 75.47 23.29
N LEU A 9 -11.86 75.54 22.53
CA LEU A 9 -11.92 75.73 21.07
C LEU A 9 -10.83 74.98 20.28
N LEU A 10 -10.40 73.80 20.74
CA LEU A 10 -9.56 72.87 19.96
C LEU A 10 -10.03 71.40 20.01
N GLY A 11 -11.28 71.14 20.44
CA GLY A 11 -11.81 69.79 20.67
C GLY A 11 -13.05 69.39 19.86
N ALA A 12 -13.47 70.18 18.86
CA ALA A 12 -14.73 69.93 18.14
C ALA A 12 -14.64 70.31 16.64
N LEU A 13 -13.60 69.83 15.94
CA LEU A 13 -13.42 70.04 14.50
C LEU A 13 -12.99 68.75 13.78
N VAL A 14 -13.65 67.62 14.01
CA VAL A 14 -13.75 66.51 13.04
C VAL A 14 -15.10 65.80 13.19
N MET A 15 -16.19 66.58 13.26
CA MET A 15 -17.55 66.06 13.12
C MET A 15 -18.25 66.86 12.03
N PHE A 16 -18.76 66.13 11.04
CA PHE A 16 -19.72 66.56 10.03
C PHE A 16 -19.20 67.36 8.80
N LEU A 17 -18.75 66.60 7.80
CA LEU A 17 -19.02 66.90 6.39
C LEU A 17 -19.55 65.64 5.68
N THR A 18 -20.88 65.60 5.57
CA THR A 18 -21.72 65.23 4.40
C THR A 18 -21.47 63.94 3.60
N VAL A 19 -22.36 62.97 3.84
CA VAL A 19 -23.21 62.13 2.95
C VAL A 19 -22.98 62.19 1.41
N ILE A 20 -22.81 61.01 0.78
CA ILE A 20 -23.58 60.38 -0.35
C ILE A 20 -22.69 59.41 -1.18
N SER A 21 -23.23 58.21 -1.50
CA SER A 21 -22.77 57.13 -2.43
C SER A 21 -22.07 55.95 -1.73
N ILE A 22 -22.40 54.65 -1.85
CA ILE A 22 -23.21 53.82 -2.77
C ILE A 22 -23.68 52.58 -1.96
N PHE A 23 -24.90 52.09 -2.18
CA PHE A 23 -25.32 50.75 -1.76
C PHE A 23 -24.53 49.69 -2.54
N LEU A 24 -23.65 48.94 -1.87
CA LEU A 24 -23.22 47.63 -2.34
C LEU A 24 -23.88 46.57 -1.45
N PRO A 25 -24.45 45.49 -2.02
CA PRO A 25 -24.97 44.40 -1.21
C PRO A 25 -23.77 43.76 -0.49
N VAL A 26 -23.76 43.83 0.83
CA VAL A 26 -22.93 42.93 1.64
C VAL A 26 -23.53 41.54 1.43
N THR A 27 -22.98 40.79 0.49
CA THR A 27 -23.13 39.35 0.49
C THR A 27 -22.55 38.87 1.81
N ALA A 28 -23.41 38.40 2.70
CA ALA A 28 -22.99 37.60 3.84
C ALA A 28 -22.23 36.40 3.26
N ALA A 29 -20.89 36.46 3.29
CA ALA A 29 -20.09 35.27 3.18
C ALA A 29 -20.50 34.41 4.36
N ALA A 30 -21.24 33.34 4.08
CA ALA A 30 -21.45 32.28 5.04
C ALA A 30 -20.06 31.88 5.54
N ALA A 31 -19.81 32.07 6.83
CA ALA A 31 -18.62 31.55 7.48
C ALA A 31 -18.69 30.03 7.36
N THR A 32 -18.00 29.47 6.36
CA THR A 32 -17.66 28.07 6.33
C THR A 32 -16.74 27.84 7.52
N SER A 33 -17.21 27.07 8.49
CA SER A 33 -16.41 26.61 9.60
C SER A 33 -15.37 25.62 9.09
N ASP A 34 -14.25 26.11 8.56
CA ASP A 34 -13.02 25.32 8.41
C ASP A 34 -12.40 25.17 9.81
N GLN A 35 -12.73 24.07 10.47
CA GLN A 35 -12.04 23.61 11.66
C GLN A 35 -10.87 22.73 11.24
N THR A 36 -9.74 23.34 10.89
CA THR A 36 -8.44 22.67 10.80
C THR A 36 -7.70 22.88 12.13
N ASP A 37 -7.80 21.92 13.07
CA ASP A 37 -7.00 21.95 14.30
C ASP A 37 -5.66 21.21 14.07
N SER A 38 -4.79 21.77 13.22
CA SER A 38 -3.40 21.34 13.09
C SER A 38 -2.52 22.13 14.06
N LYS A 39 -2.06 21.49 15.14
CA LYS A 39 -1.21 22.14 16.15
C LYS A 39 0.26 21.80 15.95
N LEU A 40 1.00 22.75 15.40
CA LEU A 40 2.46 22.68 15.33
C LEU A 40 3.10 23.15 16.64
N THR A 41 3.92 22.30 17.24
CA THR A 41 4.69 22.63 18.46
C THR A 41 6.15 22.22 18.32
N ARG A 42 7.01 22.69 19.23
CA ARG A 42 8.44 22.38 19.24
C ARG A 42 8.94 22.20 20.66
N ILE A 43 9.78 21.18 20.86
CA ILE A 43 10.55 20.98 22.10
C ILE A 43 12.04 21.12 21.75
N TYR A 44 12.69 22.13 22.32
CA TYR A 44 14.09 22.45 22.01
C TYR A 44 14.76 23.21 23.15
N GLY A 45 16.09 23.05 23.23
CA GLY A 45 16.99 23.89 24.00
C GLY A 45 18.05 24.53 23.10
N ASN A 46 19.03 25.20 23.70
CA ASN A 46 20.16 25.81 23.01
C ASN A 46 21.11 24.76 22.41
N ASP A 47 21.14 23.56 23.01
CA ASP A 47 21.93 22.43 22.55
C ASP A 47 21.17 21.11 22.77
N ARG A 48 21.85 19.98 22.48
CA ARG A 48 21.32 18.63 22.65
C ARG A 48 21.01 18.28 24.11
N TYR A 49 21.80 18.78 25.06
CA TYR A 49 21.67 18.47 26.48
C TYR A 49 20.43 19.16 27.07
N GLU A 50 20.25 20.43 26.74
CA GLU A 50 19.06 21.18 27.13
C GLU A 50 17.81 20.66 26.39
N THR A 51 17.92 20.26 25.13
CA THR A 51 16.79 19.65 24.39
C THR A 51 16.32 18.36 25.06
N ALA A 52 17.25 17.48 25.48
CA ALA A 52 16.90 16.28 26.25
C ALA A 52 16.23 16.61 27.59
N ALA A 53 16.70 17.64 28.30
CA ALA A 53 16.06 18.10 29.54
C ALA A 53 14.65 18.67 29.28
N LYS A 54 14.44 19.41 28.19
CA LYS A 54 13.12 19.92 27.79
C LYS A 54 12.15 18.81 27.40
N ILE A 55 12.63 17.74 26.77
CA ILE A 55 11.84 16.53 26.54
C ILE A 55 11.45 15.89 27.89
N ALA A 56 12.38 15.82 28.85
CA ALA A 56 12.10 15.29 30.18
C ALA A 56 11.06 16.14 30.94
N GLU A 57 11.15 17.48 30.88
CA GLU A 57 10.14 18.40 31.42
C GLU A 57 8.76 18.19 30.78
N ALA A 58 8.71 17.97 29.46
CA ALA A 58 7.46 17.77 28.73
C ALA A 58 6.80 16.42 29.05
N GLY A 59 7.58 15.35 29.18
CA GLY A 59 7.07 14.00 29.42
C GLY A 59 6.82 13.65 30.89
N TRP A 60 7.59 14.24 31.81
CA TRP A 60 7.57 13.91 33.24
C TRP A 60 7.38 15.18 34.08
N GLN A 61 6.14 15.65 34.12
CA GLN A 61 5.76 16.83 34.91
C GLN A 61 5.80 16.57 36.43
N ALA A 62 5.60 15.32 36.85
CA ALA A 62 5.73 14.85 38.23
C ALA A 62 7.11 14.23 38.49
N THR A 63 7.31 13.60 39.65
CA THR A 63 8.54 12.86 39.97
C THR A 63 8.70 11.59 39.14
N SER A 64 9.93 11.18 38.88
CA SER A 64 10.27 9.86 38.33
C SER A 64 11.22 9.14 39.28
N ASN A 65 10.93 7.87 39.63
CA ASN A 65 11.87 7.07 40.44
C ASN A 65 13.16 6.72 39.67
N TYR A 66 13.10 6.74 38.34
CA TYR A 66 14.14 6.25 37.44
C TYR A 66 14.54 7.31 36.41
N ALA A 67 15.79 7.27 35.97
CA ALA A 67 16.26 7.97 34.78
C ALA A 67 17.34 7.14 34.08
N ILE A 68 17.40 7.28 32.75
CA ILE A 68 18.51 6.75 31.95
C ILE A 68 19.47 7.91 31.65
N VAL A 69 20.76 7.71 31.91
CA VAL A 69 21.82 8.64 31.51
C VAL A 69 22.61 8.03 30.35
N ALA A 70 22.53 8.69 29.21
CA ALA A 70 23.12 8.31 27.94
C ALA A 70 24.24 9.28 27.53
N PRO A 71 25.19 8.86 26.67
CA PRO A 71 26.21 9.77 26.17
C PRO A 71 25.59 10.78 25.21
N GLY A 72 25.97 12.05 25.35
CA GLY A 72 25.53 13.11 24.44
C GLY A 72 26.40 13.26 23.19
N MET A 73 27.44 12.46 23.01
CA MET A 73 28.45 12.64 21.94
C MET A 73 28.24 11.64 20.81
N ASP A 74 28.46 12.07 19.57
CA ASP A 74 28.14 11.30 18.37
C ASP A 74 28.88 9.95 18.31
N SER A 75 30.13 9.89 18.81
CA SER A 75 30.95 8.67 18.86
C SER A 75 30.37 7.53 19.71
N ASN A 76 29.49 7.87 20.66
CA ASN A 76 28.94 6.92 21.63
C ASN A 76 27.41 6.89 21.63
N LEU A 77 26.77 7.70 20.79
CA LEU A 77 25.32 7.85 20.78
C LEU A 77 24.59 6.53 20.52
N ILE A 78 25.20 5.65 19.71
CA ILE A 78 24.66 4.34 19.33
C ILE A 78 24.40 3.45 20.55
N ASP A 79 25.21 3.59 21.61
CA ASP A 79 25.09 2.79 22.84
C ASP A 79 23.71 2.97 23.51
N ALA A 80 23.14 4.16 23.41
CA ALA A 80 21.85 4.49 24.02
C ALA A 80 20.64 4.30 23.09
N LEU A 81 20.84 4.09 21.78
CA LEU A 81 19.73 3.94 20.83
C LEU A 81 18.84 2.73 21.13
N THR A 82 19.37 1.76 21.87
CA THR A 82 18.65 0.56 22.32
C THR A 82 17.97 0.72 23.69
N ALA A 83 18.13 1.85 24.36
CA ALA A 83 17.63 2.09 25.72
C ALA A 83 16.14 2.52 25.76
N GLY A 84 15.56 2.91 24.62
CA GLY A 84 14.17 3.35 24.52
C GLY A 84 13.16 2.40 25.20
N PRO A 85 13.23 1.07 24.96
CA PRO A 85 12.34 0.13 25.61
C PRO A 85 12.49 0.02 27.13
N LEU A 86 13.72 0.08 27.64
CA LEU A 86 13.97 0.10 29.09
C LEU A 86 13.44 1.39 29.73
N ALA A 87 13.72 2.53 29.09
CA ALA A 87 13.24 3.83 29.54
C ALA A 87 11.70 3.87 29.57
N ALA A 88 11.03 3.35 28.53
CA ALA A 88 9.57 3.25 28.49
C ALA A 88 9.02 2.30 29.58
N LYS A 89 9.64 1.12 29.77
CA LYS A 89 9.25 0.15 30.82
C LYS A 89 9.32 0.74 32.23
N LEU A 90 10.32 1.58 32.49
CA LEU A 90 10.52 2.25 33.77
C LEU A 90 9.71 3.55 33.90
N ASN A 91 9.02 3.98 32.83
CA ASN A 91 8.43 5.31 32.71
C ASN A 91 9.44 6.41 33.08
N ALA A 92 10.61 6.39 32.43
CA ALA A 92 11.77 7.20 32.77
C ALA A 92 12.28 8.02 31.58
N PRO A 93 12.77 9.26 31.79
CA PRO A 93 13.41 10.04 30.73
C PRO A 93 14.79 9.50 30.39
N ILE A 94 15.23 9.78 29.15
CA ILE A 94 16.63 9.68 28.74
C ILE A 94 17.24 11.08 28.83
N LEU A 95 18.23 11.24 29.71
CA LEU A 95 19.03 12.45 29.87
C LEU A 95 20.43 12.20 29.30
N LEU A 96 21.08 13.27 28.84
CA LEU A 96 22.40 13.17 28.21
C LEU A 96 23.50 13.64 29.16
N THR A 97 24.70 13.09 29.01
CA THR A 97 25.92 13.52 29.73
C THR A 97 27.07 13.82 28.77
N GLU A 98 28.05 14.60 29.22
CA GLU A 98 29.31 14.79 28.52
C GLU A 98 30.29 13.64 28.83
N GLU A 99 31.44 13.65 28.15
CA GLU A 99 32.51 12.63 28.22
C GLU A 99 33.07 12.42 29.63
N ASP A 100 33.21 13.50 30.38
CA ASP A 100 33.81 13.48 31.71
C ASP A 100 32.94 14.16 32.79
N SER A 101 31.79 14.72 32.43
CA SER A 101 30.99 15.55 33.32
C SER A 101 29.49 15.35 33.12
N LEU A 102 28.73 15.36 34.22
CA LEU A 102 27.28 15.45 34.17
C LEU A 102 26.92 16.92 33.97
N ASN A 103 26.47 17.28 32.76
CA ASN A 103 26.07 18.64 32.44
C ASN A 103 24.97 19.15 33.40
N SER A 104 24.86 20.48 33.48
CA SER A 104 23.95 21.15 34.39
C SER A 104 22.48 20.81 34.15
N PHE A 105 22.06 20.64 32.89
CA PHE A 105 20.67 20.34 32.54
C PHE A 105 20.24 18.96 33.03
N ALA A 106 21.06 17.93 32.81
CA ALA A 106 20.80 16.59 33.33
C ALA A 106 20.80 16.56 34.86
N ARG A 107 21.74 17.26 35.51
CA ARG A 107 21.75 17.39 36.98
C ARG A 107 20.48 18.03 37.52
N GLN A 108 20.00 19.10 36.88
CA GLN A 108 18.78 19.79 37.27
C GLN A 108 17.57 18.87 37.13
N GLU A 109 17.44 18.16 36.02
CA GLU A 109 16.31 17.25 35.80
C GLU A 109 16.32 16.05 36.76
N LEU A 110 17.47 15.42 37.00
CA LEU A 110 17.59 14.35 38.01
C LEU A 110 17.14 14.83 39.39
N THR A 111 17.46 16.07 39.75
CA THR A 111 17.05 16.70 41.02
C THR A 111 15.55 17.03 41.01
N ARG A 112 15.04 17.67 39.95
CA ARG A 112 13.63 18.07 39.80
C ARG A 112 12.70 16.86 39.86
N LEU A 113 13.09 15.78 39.19
CA LEU A 113 12.34 14.53 39.13
C LEU A 113 12.46 13.70 40.41
N ALA A 114 13.36 14.07 41.33
CA ALA A 114 13.67 13.33 42.55
C ALA A 114 14.02 11.85 42.28
N VAL A 115 14.88 11.61 41.29
CA VAL A 115 15.28 10.27 40.85
C VAL A 115 15.99 9.52 41.96
N LYS A 116 15.68 8.22 42.08
CA LYS A 116 16.28 7.29 43.07
C LYS A 116 17.31 6.37 42.44
N THR A 117 17.02 5.83 41.26
CA THR A 117 17.91 4.92 40.55
C THR A 117 18.23 5.48 39.17
N VAL A 118 19.52 5.57 38.85
CA VAL A 118 19.99 6.01 37.54
C VAL A 118 20.66 4.84 36.82
N PHE A 119 20.18 4.51 35.62
CA PHE A 119 20.82 3.54 34.74
C PHE A 119 21.72 4.25 33.73
N ILE A 120 22.96 3.81 33.60
CA ILE A 120 23.93 4.43 32.69
C ILE A 120 24.27 3.47 31.55
N THR A 121 24.01 3.89 30.31
CA THR A 121 24.14 3.06 29.09
C THR A 121 25.39 3.40 28.27
N ILE A 122 26.44 3.93 28.91
CA ILE A 122 27.65 4.40 28.22
C ILE A 122 28.70 3.29 28.20
N THR A 123 29.23 2.94 27.03
CA THR A 123 30.29 1.94 26.90
C THR A 123 31.57 2.34 27.66
N THR A 124 32.27 1.35 28.22
CA THR A 124 33.48 1.58 29.05
C THR A 124 34.77 1.72 28.23
N GLY A 125 34.70 2.40 27.07
CA GLY A 125 35.82 2.56 26.14
C GLY A 125 36.82 3.66 26.52
N PRO A 126 38.00 3.72 25.86
CA PRO A 126 38.97 4.80 26.06
C PRO A 126 38.38 6.15 25.61
N GLY A 127 38.35 7.12 26.53
CA GLY A 127 37.86 8.49 26.25
C GLY A 127 36.78 8.98 27.21
N VAL A 128 36.00 8.08 27.83
CA VAL A 128 34.93 8.48 28.77
C VAL A 128 35.40 8.36 30.21
N ASN A 129 35.45 9.47 30.96
CA ASN A 129 35.72 9.44 32.41
C ASN A 129 34.42 9.22 33.19
N LEU A 130 33.87 8.02 32.99
CA LEU A 130 32.61 7.59 33.57
C LEU A 130 32.59 7.65 35.11
N GLN A 131 33.75 7.49 35.76
CA GLN A 131 33.86 7.59 37.22
C GLN A 131 33.50 8.97 37.74
N ASN A 132 33.87 10.04 37.02
CA ASN A 132 33.49 11.38 37.42
C ASN A 132 31.99 11.62 37.24
N VAL A 133 31.40 11.14 36.14
CA VAL A 133 29.95 11.18 35.91
C VAL A 133 29.19 10.45 37.02
N ILE A 134 29.57 9.21 37.34
CA ILE A 134 28.97 8.43 38.44
C ILE A 134 29.06 9.17 39.77
N LYS A 135 30.24 9.73 40.09
CA LYS A 135 30.44 10.50 41.32
C LYS A 135 29.50 11.70 41.38
N GLN A 136 29.34 12.40 40.26
CA GLN A 136 28.46 13.57 40.15
C GLN A 136 26.97 13.23 40.27
N ILE A 137 26.55 12.07 39.73
CA ILE A 137 25.19 11.54 39.87
C ILE A 137 24.92 11.15 41.34
N LYS A 138 25.82 10.38 41.98
CA LYS A 138 25.69 9.96 43.39
C LYS A 138 25.72 11.12 44.39
N ALA A 139 26.22 12.28 43.99
CA ALA A 139 26.19 13.49 44.80
C ALA A 139 24.80 14.16 44.85
N ILE A 140 23.85 13.73 44.00
CA ILE A 140 22.47 14.24 44.02
C ILE A 140 21.73 13.54 45.19
N PRO A 141 21.19 14.28 46.18
CA PRO A 141 20.70 13.69 47.42
C PRO A 141 19.60 12.63 47.30
N THR A 142 18.79 12.68 46.24
CA THR A 142 17.70 11.73 46.01
C THR A 142 18.17 10.42 45.41
N VAL A 143 19.33 10.39 44.75
CA VAL A 143 19.85 9.22 44.06
C VAL A 143 20.47 8.27 45.07
N THR A 144 19.81 7.12 45.25
CA THR A 144 20.26 6.05 46.15
C THR A 144 21.03 4.95 45.43
N ASP A 145 20.82 4.81 44.12
CA ASP A 145 21.43 3.75 43.34
C ASP A 145 21.84 4.20 41.93
N VAL A 146 22.93 3.62 41.44
CA VAL A 146 23.44 3.87 40.09
C VAL A 146 23.87 2.55 39.50
N GLU A 147 23.20 2.15 38.42
CA GLU A 147 23.43 0.88 37.74
C GLU A 147 24.10 1.10 36.38
N MET A 148 25.13 0.31 36.13
CA MET A 148 25.88 0.35 34.87
C MET A 148 25.36 -0.72 33.91
N LEU A 149 24.73 -0.28 32.83
CA LEU A 149 24.31 -1.15 31.72
C LEU A 149 25.27 -1.06 30.53
N GLY A 150 26.16 -0.06 30.50
CA GLY A 150 27.24 0.04 29.53
C GLY A 150 28.14 -1.21 29.51
N GLY A 151 28.37 -1.76 28.31
CA GLY A 151 29.25 -2.88 28.07
C GLY A 151 30.61 -2.48 27.49
N SER A 152 31.36 -3.48 27.02
CA SER A 152 32.63 -3.28 26.29
C SER A 152 32.43 -2.60 24.92
N ASP A 153 31.24 -2.75 24.34
CA ASP A 153 30.82 -2.14 23.08
C ASP A 153 29.30 -2.01 23.03
N THR A 154 28.78 -1.51 21.91
CA THR A 154 27.34 -1.28 21.69
C THR A 154 26.54 -2.59 21.74
N ALA A 155 27.09 -3.68 21.20
CA ALA A 155 26.42 -4.97 21.19
C ALA A 155 26.22 -5.50 22.62
N GLN A 156 27.28 -5.48 23.44
CA GLN A 156 27.20 -5.87 24.85
C GLN A 156 26.28 -4.94 25.64
N THR A 157 26.31 -3.63 25.38
CA THR A 157 25.41 -2.66 26.01
C THR A 157 23.94 -3.00 25.72
N SER A 158 23.62 -3.33 24.46
CA SER A 158 22.25 -3.70 24.08
C SER A 158 21.78 -5.00 24.76
N VAL A 159 22.67 -5.98 24.95
CA VAL A 159 22.37 -7.21 25.69
C VAL A 159 22.15 -6.94 27.18
N ASN A 160 22.96 -6.06 27.79
CA ASN A 160 22.78 -5.67 29.19
C ASN A 160 21.42 -4.99 29.42
N ILE A 161 21.03 -4.09 28.51
CA ILE A 161 19.70 -3.44 28.54
C ILE A 161 18.57 -4.48 28.40
N ALA A 162 18.74 -5.46 27.51
CA ALA A 162 17.75 -6.51 27.30
C ALA A 162 17.63 -7.44 28.52
N ASN A 163 18.75 -7.78 29.18
CA ASN A 163 18.75 -8.52 30.45
C ASN A 163 18.03 -7.75 31.55
N GLU A 164 18.24 -6.43 31.64
CA GLU A 164 17.55 -5.61 32.65
C GLU A 164 16.05 -5.51 32.39
N LEU A 165 15.63 -5.39 31.12
CA LEU A 165 14.21 -5.53 30.77
C LEU A 165 13.61 -6.86 31.25
N ALA A 166 14.34 -7.96 31.10
CA ALA A 166 13.91 -9.28 31.56
C ALA A 166 13.90 -9.39 33.10
N SER A 167 14.88 -8.80 33.79
CA SER A 167 14.95 -8.74 35.26
C SER A 167 13.72 -8.04 35.85
N LEU A 168 13.22 -7.01 35.15
CA LEU A 168 11.99 -6.27 35.47
C LEU A 168 10.69 -7.01 35.05
N GLY A 169 10.79 -8.32 34.77
CA GLY A 169 9.66 -9.21 34.50
C GLY A 169 9.12 -9.15 33.07
N THR A 170 9.82 -8.54 32.12
CA THR A 170 9.40 -8.51 30.72
C THR A 170 9.63 -9.89 30.09
N LYS A 171 8.57 -10.51 29.57
CA LYS A 171 8.67 -11.80 28.86
C LYS A 171 9.18 -11.56 27.44
N ILE A 172 10.42 -11.95 27.18
CA ILE A 172 11.05 -11.75 25.87
C ILE A 172 10.63 -12.88 24.92
N SER A 173 9.63 -12.57 24.08
CA SER A 173 9.15 -13.44 22.99
C SER A 173 9.39 -12.87 21.60
N ARG A 174 9.80 -11.60 21.53
CA ARG A 174 10.15 -10.88 20.32
C ARG A 174 11.42 -10.10 20.58
N VAL A 175 12.26 -9.95 19.56
CA VAL A 175 13.49 -9.14 19.61
C VAL A 175 13.60 -8.33 18.31
N ILE A 176 14.15 -7.12 18.40
CA ILE A 176 14.54 -6.31 17.25
C ILE A 176 16.07 -6.30 17.13
N ILE A 177 16.58 -6.51 15.92
CA ILE A 177 18.00 -6.46 15.57
C ILE A 177 18.24 -5.25 14.67
N VAL A 178 19.20 -4.41 15.04
CA VAL A 178 19.60 -3.18 14.34
C VAL A 178 21.11 -3.15 14.12
N GLY A 179 21.59 -2.33 13.19
CA GLY A 179 23.02 -2.18 12.91
C GLY A 179 23.38 -0.85 12.26
N GLY A 180 24.61 -0.74 11.78
CA GLY A 180 25.10 0.43 11.05
C GLY A 180 25.22 1.69 11.92
N SER A 181 24.81 2.84 11.39
CA SER A 181 24.84 4.12 12.12
C SER A 181 23.77 4.24 13.21
N GLY A 182 22.93 3.23 13.40
CA GLY A 182 21.92 3.20 14.45
C GLY A 182 20.63 3.97 14.16
N VAL A 183 20.52 4.67 13.02
CA VAL A 183 19.28 5.39 12.64
C VAL A 183 18.07 4.46 12.56
N ASP A 184 18.28 3.23 12.11
CA ASP A 184 17.23 2.21 12.02
C ASP A 184 16.68 1.85 13.41
N ALA A 185 17.50 1.95 14.46
CA ALA A 185 17.05 1.77 15.84
C ALA A 185 16.08 2.87 16.28
N LEU A 186 16.33 4.12 15.88
CA LEU A 186 15.43 5.23 16.20
C LEU A 186 14.06 5.10 15.55
N SER A 187 14.04 4.59 14.31
CA SER A 187 12.78 4.36 13.58
C SER A 187 11.83 3.41 14.30
N VAL A 188 12.38 2.43 15.02
CA VAL A 188 11.59 1.38 15.70
C VAL A 188 11.52 1.57 17.21
N SER A 189 12.31 2.48 17.80
CA SER A 189 12.43 2.62 19.26
C SER A 189 11.10 2.91 19.99
N PRO A 190 10.22 3.82 19.50
CA PRO A 190 8.91 4.03 20.12
C PRO A 190 8.04 2.77 20.12
N ILE A 191 8.05 2.02 19.02
CA ILE A 191 7.28 0.77 18.86
C ILE A 191 7.83 -0.31 19.79
N ALA A 192 9.16 -0.44 19.83
CA ALA A 192 9.86 -1.37 20.71
C ALA A 192 9.53 -1.07 22.18
N GLY A 193 9.54 0.20 22.59
CA GLY A 193 9.18 0.59 23.95
C GLY A 193 7.71 0.40 24.29
N ALA A 194 6.78 0.76 23.40
CA ALA A 194 5.35 0.55 23.60
C ALA A 194 4.98 -0.93 23.76
N GLN A 195 5.77 -1.83 23.17
CA GLN A 195 5.54 -3.27 23.17
C GLN A 195 6.43 -4.06 24.13
N GLY A 196 7.38 -3.40 24.81
CA GLY A 196 8.38 -4.04 25.65
C GLY A 196 9.30 -5.00 24.88
N ILE A 197 9.59 -4.69 23.61
CA ILE A 197 10.49 -5.49 22.76
C ILE A 197 11.92 -4.96 22.93
N PRO A 198 12.90 -5.78 23.36
CA PRO A 198 14.28 -5.35 23.42
C PRO A 198 14.87 -5.13 22.02
N ILE A 199 15.74 -4.14 21.91
CA ILE A 199 16.53 -3.85 20.72
C ILE A 199 17.96 -4.32 20.97
N LEU A 200 18.49 -5.17 20.09
CA LEU A 200 19.88 -5.64 20.13
C LEU A 200 20.65 -5.10 18.92
N TYR A 201 21.91 -4.77 19.14
CA TYR A 201 22.77 -4.19 18.11
C TYR A 201 23.75 -5.21 17.54
N THR A 202 23.98 -5.16 16.22
CA THR A 202 24.98 -5.98 15.53
C THR A 202 25.89 -5.13 14.63
N PHE A 203 27.15 -5.54 14.47
CA PHE A 203 28.13 -4.87 13.60
C PHE A 203 27.97 -5.25 12.12
N GLY A 204 26.72 -5.38 11.67
CA GLY A 204 26.27 -5.55 10.29
C GLY A 204 26.69 -6.82 9.55
N LYS A 205 27.99 -7.10 9.47
CA LYS A 205 28.56 -8.28 8.79
C LYS A 205 28.88 -9.43 9.73
N SER A 206 28.93 -9.19 11.04
CA SER A 206 29.13 -10.22 12.05
C SER A 206 28.16 -10.04 13.20
N LEU A 207 27.55 -11.15 13.63
CA LEU A 207 26.79 -11.22 14.87
C LEU A 207 27.76 -11.39 16.04
N SER A 208 27.76 -10.44 16.98
CA SER A 208 28.61 -10.55 18.16
C SER A 208 28.23 -11.75 19.02
N ASN A 209 29.21 -12.44 19.60
CA ASN A 209 28.96 -13.63 20.43
C ASN A 209 27.98 -13.37 21.57
N CYS A 210 28.07 -12.22 22.25
CA CYS A 210 27.13 -11.85 23.33
C CYS A 210 25.66 -11.80 22.86
N VAL A 211 25.42 -11.31 21.63
CA VAL A 211 24.08 -11.25 21.04
C VAL A 211 23.62 -12.65 20.66
N SER A 212 24.50 -13.44 20.03
CA SER A 212 24.22 -14.84 19.68
C SER A 212 23.87 -15.69 20.92
N ASP A 213 24.67 -15.59 21.98
CA ASP A 213 24.48 -16.31 23.23
C ASP A 213 23.17 -15.92 23.91
N TYR A 214 22.85 -14.61 23.96
CA TYR A 214 21.59 -14.11 24.48
C TYR A 214 20.38 -14.66 23.72
N LEU A 215 20.40 -14.60 22.37
CA LEU A 215 19.33 -15.11 21.53
C LEU A 215 19.16 -16.63 21.67
N ASN A 216 20.27 -17.38 21.75
CA ASN A 216 20.26 -18.83 21.95
C ASN A 216 19.66 -19.22 23.31
N GLY A 217 19.91 -18.43 24.35
CA GLY A 217 19.26 -18.59 25.66
C GLY A 217 17.74 -18.44 25.62
N LEU A 218 17.22 -17.65 24.67
CA LEU A 218 15.79 -17.39 24.46
C LEU A 218 15.13 -18.27 23.39
N LYS A 219 15.88 -19.17 22.72
CA LYS A 219 15.42 -19.86 21.50
C LYS A 219 14.07 -20.58 21.61
N PHE A 220 13.69 -21.02 22.81
CA PHE A 220 12.42 -21.72 23.06
C PHE A 220 11.25 -20.80 23.39
N SER A 221 11.52 -19.55 23.77
CA SER A 221 10.49 -18.53 24.05
C SER A 221 10.37 -17.49 22.94
N LEU A 222 11.32 -17.47 21.99
CA LEU A 222 11.42 -16.48 20.93
C LEU A 222 10.60 -16.89 19.71
N ASN A 223 9.56 -16.13 19.41
CA ASN A 223 8.63 -16.44 18.32
C ASN A 223 8.96 -15.64 17.05
N LYS A 224 9.49 -14.42 17.21
CA LYS A 224 9.77 -13.52 16.09
C LYS A 224 10.98 -12.65 16.37
N ILE A 225 11.83 -12.50 15.36
CA ILE A 225 12.90 -11.51 15.32
C ILE A 225 12.60 -10.55 14.17
N TYR A 226 12.64 -9.25 14.47
CA TYR A 226 12.59 -8.21 13.45
C TYR A 226 14.00 -7.73 13.15
N VAL A 227 14.41 -7.70 11.88
CA VAL A 227 15.68 -7.11 11.45
C VAL A 227 15.35 -5.77 10.81
N ILE A 228 15.76 -4.67 11.42
CA ILE A 228 15.48 -3.32 10.89
C ILE A 228 16.74 -2.79 10.22
N GLY A 229 16.65 -2.63 8.90
CA GLY A 229 17.76 -2.23 8.04
C GLY A 229 18.00 -3.18 6.87
N GLY A 230 18.47 -2.63 5.75
CA GLY A 230 18.74 -3.37 4.52
C GLY A 230 19.93 -4.33 4.63
N THR A 231 20.13 -5.14 3.59
CA THR A 231 21.22 -6.14 3.54
C THR A 231 22.63 -5.54 3.56
N GLY A 232 22.75 -4.29 3.11
CA GLY A 232 23.99 -3.51 3.22
C GLY A 232 24.33 -3.10 4.66
N VAL A 233 23.33 -3.00 5.54
CA VAL A 233 23.50 -2.66 6.96
C VAL A 233 23.61 -3.92 7.81
N ILE A 234 22.74 -4.90 7.58
CA ILE A 234 22.74 -6.20 8.27
C ILE A 234 22.68 -7.29 7.21
N SER A 235 23.78 -8.02 7.00
CA SER A 235 23.88 -9.00 5.92
C SER A 235 22.91 -10.17 6.09
N ASP A 236 22.56 -10.84 4.99
CA ASP A 236 21.74 -12.06 5.06
C ASP A 236 22.48 -13.22 5.75
N ALA A 237 23.81 -13.19 5.74
CA ALA A 237 24.63 -14.13 6.52
C ALA A 237 24.48 -13.92 8.03
N VAL A 238 24.25 -12.69 8.50
CA VAL A 238 23.90 -12.43 9.91
C VAL A 238 22.46 -12.83 10.17
N ALA A 239 21.52 -12.47 9.28
CA ALA A 239 20.11 -12.81 9.44
C ALA A 239 19.85 -14.33 9.52
N SER A 240 20.60 -15.13 8.75
CA SER A 240 20.50 -16.60 8.76
C SER A 240 21.06 -17.27 10.02
N GLN A 241 21.84 -16.55 10.82
CA GLN A 241 22.33 -17.04 12.13
C GLN A 241 21.32 -16.82 13.25
N LEU A 242 20.27 -16.01 13.03
CA LEU A 242 19.30 -15.66 14.06
C LEU A 242 18.30 -16.81 14.28
N PRO A 243 17.96 -17.16 15.54
CA PRO A 243 17.01 -18.24 15.81
C PRO A 243 15.56 -17.79 15.58
N GLY A 244 14.69 -18.72 15.17
CA GLY A 244 13.24 -18.46 15.02
C GLY A 244 12.85 -17.78 13.71
N SER A 245 11.63 -17.21 13.66
CA SER A 245 11.12 -16.52 12.46
C SER A 245 11.72 -15.13 12.34
N VAL A 246 12.46 -14.88 11.25
CA VAL A 246 13.09 -13.58 10.96
C VAL A 246 12.23 -12.80 9.96
N ASP A 247 11.91 -11.55 10.30
CA ASP A 247 11.14 -10.63 9.47
C ASP A 247 11.94 -9.33 9.29
N ARG A 248 12.38 -9.06 8.06
CA ARG A 248 13.22 -7.89 7.76
C ARG A 248 12.34 -6.73 7.32
N VAL A 249 12.57 -5.55 7.90
CA VAL A 249 11.95 -4.28 7.52
C VAL A 249 13.06 -3.31 7.13
N ALA A 250 13.06 -2.87 5.88
CA ALA A 250 14.11 -2.03 5.34
C ALA A 250 13.57 -1.15 4.22
N GLY A 251 14.15 0.03 4.08
CA GLY A 251 13.98 0.89 2.92
C GLY A 251 15.29 1.17 2.19
N ILE A 252 15.20 1.92 1.09
CA ILE A 252 16.37 2.30 0.27
C ILE A 252 17.32 3.27 0.99
N ASP A 253 16.80 4.03 1.95
CA ASP A 253 17.55 4.93 2.82
C ASP A 253 16.93 4.96 4.23
N ARG A 254 17.51 5.75 5.14
CA ARG A 254 17.04 5.85 6.53
C ARG A 254 15.62 6.41 6.67
N TYR A 255 15.20 7.26 5.76
CA TYR A 255 13.88 7.88 5.76
C TYR A 255 12.84 6.90 5.22
N ASP A 256 13.19 6.11 4.21
CA ASP A 256 12.38 5.02 3.73
C ASP A 256 12.29 3.90 4.76
N THR A 257 13.39 3.47 5.40
CA THR A 257 13.32 2.50 6.52
C THR A 257 12.40 3.01 7.62
N ASN A 258 12.46 4.30 7.98
CA ASN A 258 11.52 4.90 8.91
C ASN A 258 10.06 4.72 8.45
N ARG A 259 9.73 5.03 7.20
CA ARG A 259 8.38 4.80 6.65
C ARG A 259 7.98 3.33 6.65
N GLN A 260 8.87 2.41 6.27
CA GLN A 260 8.55 0.97 6.24
C GLN A 260 8.28 0.43 7.66
N VAL A 261 9.02 0.91 8.66
CA VAL A 261 8.75 0.61 10.07
C VAL A 261 7.39 1.15 10.49
N LEU A 262 7.07 2.41 10.18
CA LEU A 262 5.78 3.00 10.52
C LEU A 262 4.60 2.27 9.83
N LYS A 263 4.76 1.85 8.56
CA LYS A 263 3.78 1.02 7.83
C LYS A 263 3.59 -0.34 8.49
N LYS A 264 4.67 -1.06 8.75
CA LYS A 264 4.64 -2.42 9.32
C LYS A 264 3.93 -2.49 10.67
N PHE A 265 4.14 -1.47 11.50
CA PHE A 265 3.64 -1.42 12.87
C PHE A 265 2.49 -0.43 13.08
N ASN A 266 1.76 -0.08 12.00
CA ASN A 266 0.68 0.92 12.04
C ASN A 266 -0.35 0.65 13.15
N SER A 267 -0.69 -0.61 13.39
CA SER A 267 -1.72 -1.05 14.35
C SER A 267 -1.32 -0.85 15.81
N ILE A 268 -0.04 -0.59 16.07
CA ILE A 268 0.52 -0.34 17.40
C ILE A 268 0.58 1.16 17.69
N LEU A 269 0.65 1.98 16.65
CA LEU A 269 0.85 3.42 16.75
C LEU A 269 -0.47 4.15 17.05
N ASN A 270 -0.36 5.21 17.84
CA ASN A 270 -1.42 6.13 18.18
C ASN A 270 -1.18 7.48 17.51
N TYR A 271 -2.12 7.88 16.64
CA TYR A 271 -2.00 9.05 15.77
C TYR A 271 -2.50 10.36 16.41
N LYS A 272 -2.43 10.49 17.74
CA LYS A 272 -2.74 11.76 18.43
C LYS A 272 -1.69 12.84 18.22
N SER A 273 -0.43 12.45 18.05
CA SER A 273 0.69 13.37 17.77
C SER A 273 1.79 12.65 17.01
N THR A 274 2.56 13.39 16.23
CA THR A 274 3.72 12.89 15.49
C THR A 274 4.96 13.67 15.90
N TYR A 275 5.99 12.97 16.37
CA TYR A 275 7.27 13.59 16.67
C TYR A 275 8.11 13.66 15.40
N LEU A 276 8.61 14.84 15.07
CA LEU A 276 9.46 15.07 13.91
C LEU A 276 10.89 15.32 14.38
N ALA A 277 11.81 14.44 13.99
CA ALA A 277 13.20 14.48 14.45
C ALA A 277 14.19 14.44 13.30
N ASN A 278 15.37 15.04 13.50
CA ASN A 278 16.44 15.00 12.51
C ASN A 278 17.10 13.60 12.47
N GLY A 279 17.06 12.99 11.30
CA GLY A 279 17.61 11.66 11.01
C GLY A 279 19.10 11.64 10.71
N GLU A 280 19.82 12.76 10.84
CA GLU A 280 21.29 12.86 10.68
C GLU A 280 22.02 13.01 12.02
N THR A 281 21.51 13.84 12.94
CA THR A 281 22.15 14.07 14.25
C THR A 281 21.66 13.16 15.36
N LEU A 282 20.46 12.56 15.20
CA LEU A 282 19.91 11.43 15.97
C LEU A 282 19.61 11.67 17.47
N VAL A 283 20.33 12.58 18.13
CA VAL A 283 20.32 12.75 19.58
C VAL A 283 18.96 13.19 20.13
N ASP A 284 18.24 14.04 19.40
CA ASP A 284 16.91 14.48 19.81
C ASP A 284 15.86 13.37 19.65
N ALA A 285 16.01 12.52 18.61
CA ALA A 285 15.16 11.35 18.39
C ALA A 285 15.39 10.27 19.47
N LEU A 286 16.63 10.11 19.93
CA LEU A 286 16.96 9.25 21.06
C LEU A 286 16.25 9.73 22.33
N ALA A 287 16.39 11.01 22.68
CA ALA A 287 15.86 11.56 23.92
C ALA A 287 14.32 11.49 23.99
N VAL A 288 13.62 11.69 22.86
CA VAL A 288 12.14 11.63 22.81
C VAL A 288 11.59 10.20 22.82
N SER A 289 12.41 9.20 22.48
CA SER A 289 11.96 7.82 22.29
C SER A 289 11.05 7.28 23.41
N PRO A 290 11.40 7.37 24.71
CA PRO A 290 10.52 6.91 25.78
C PRO A 290 9.21 7.69 25.86
N LEU A 291 9.23 9.01 25.62
CA LEU A 291 8.00 9.81 25.63
C LEU A 291 7.07 9.41 24.47
N ALA A 292 7.64 9.21 23.28
CA ALA A 292 6.91 8.74 22.10
C ALA A 292 6.34 7.33 22.33
N ALA A 293 7.09 6.43 22.98
CA ALA A 293 6.62 5.09 23.34
C ALA A 293 5.42 5.13 24.31
N LEU A 294 5.48 5.99 25.35
CA LEU A 294 4.42 6.11 26.35
C LEU A 294 3.10 6.63 25.78
N SER A 295 3.16 7.51 24.77
CA SER A 295 1.98 8.01 24.07
C SER A 295 1.55 7.12 22.88
N GLY A 296 2.38 6.15 22.49
CA GLY A 296 2.24 5.38 21.25
C GLY A 296 2.51 6.21 19.99
N SER A 297 3.09 7.40 20.12
CA SER A 297 3.29 8.31 19.00
C SER A 297 4.46 7.88 18.09
N PRO A 298 4.32 8.02 16.76
CA PRO A 298 5.42 7.78 15.83
C PRO A 298 6.49 8.87 15.93
N ILE A 299 7.74 8.46 15.66
CA ILE A 299 8.83 9.39 15.30
C ILE A 299 9.03 9.32 13.78
N LEU A 300 8.74 10.42 13.11
CA LEU A 300 9.06 10.64 11.70
C LEU A 300 10.45 11.27 11.60
N LEU A 301 11.33 10.66 10.80
CA LEU A 301 12.67 11.18 10.55
C LEU A 301 12.69 12.12 9.34
N THR A 302 13.43 13.21 9.46
CA THR A 302 13.65 14.22 8.41
C THR A 302 15.11 14.63 8.32
N SER A 303 15.50 15.27 7.22
CA SER A 303 16.77 16.00 7.09
C SER A 303 16.51 17.51 7.19
N GLN A 304 17.39 18.34 6.58
CA GLN A 304 17.10 19.75 6.34
C GLN A 304 15.88 19.99 5.45
N SER A 305 15.52 19.00 4.62
CA SER A 305 14.24 18.90 3.93
C SER A 305 13.54 17.59 4.30
N LEU A 306 12.21 17.59 4.35
CA LEU A 306 11.43 16.36 4.47
C LEU A 306 11.41 15.67 3.10
N PRO A 307 11.85 14.41 2.99
CA PRO A 307 11.72 13.68 1.74
C PRO A 307 10.24 13.63 1.31
N SER A 308 9.97 13.84 0.03
CA SER A 308 8.60 13.93 -0.51
C SER A 308 7.74 12.72 -0.13
N ALA A 309 8.30 11.51 -0.24
CA ALA A 309 7.65 10.28 0.19
C ALA A 309 7.36 10.22 1.70
N SER A 310 8.21 10.84 2.55
CA SER A 310 7.96 10.96 4.00
C SER A 310 6.91 12.00 4.32
N ALA A 311 6.91 13.13 3.63
CA ALA A 311 5.85 14.15 3.74
C ALA A 311 4.50 13.54 3.38
N ALA A 312 4.42 12.93 2.20
CA ALA A 312 3.20 12.36 1.67
C ALA A 312 2.69 11.19 2.53
N TYR A 313 3.59 10.31 2.99
CA TYR A 313 3.23 9.28 3.97
C TYR A 313 2.68 9.88 5.27
N ALA A 314 3.35 10.92 5.81
CA ALA A 314 2.95 11.57 7.04
C ALA A 314 1.60 12.26 6.94
N GLN A 315 1.33 12.96 5.84
CA GLN A 315 0.06 13.63 5.61
C GLN A 315 -1.08 12.64 5.35
N ALA A 316 -0.80 11.49 4.73
CA ALA A 316 -1.79 10.44 4.50
C ALA A 316 -2.14 9.67 5.79
N ASN A 317 -1.14 9.38 6.63
CA ASN A 317 -1.26 8.34 7.65
C ASN A 317 -1.01 8.82 9.09
N LEU A 318 -0.38 9.97 9.29
CA LEU A 318 0.04 10.43 10.62
C LEU A 318 -0.78 11.64 11.08
N SER A 319 -0.57 12.02 12.35
CA SER A 319 -1.27 13.16 12.95
C SER A 319 -0.77 14.47 12.35
N SER A 320 -1.69 15.41 12.10
CA SER A 320 -1.34 16.81 11.82
C SER A 320 -0.87 17.57 13.07
N ASN A 321 -1.02 16.98 14.27
CA ASN A 321 -0.43 17.48 15.51
C ASN A 321 1.05 17.10 15.58
N VAL A 322 1.91 17.94 14.99
CA VAL A 322 3.34 17.66 14.89
C VAL A 322 4.12 18.37 15.98
N VAL A 323 5.01 17.63 16.63
CA VAL A 323 5.98 18.13 17.61
C VAL A 323 7.39 18.04 17.01
N ALA A 324 7.95 19.16 16.59
CA ALA A 324 9.34 19.23 16.13
C ALA A 324 10.32 19.12 17.30
N LEU A 325 11.41 18.40 17.10
CA LEU A 325 12.46 18.22 18.10
C LEU A 325 13.75 18.92 17.70
N GLY A 326 14.35 19.60 18.65
CA GLY A 326 15.54 20.43 18.42
C GLY A 326 15.20 21.81 17.84
N GLY A 327 16.20 22.67 17.76
CA GLY A 327 16.07 24.04 17.26
C GLY A 327 15.72 24.10 15.76
N ALA A 328 15.42 25.31 15.26
CA ALA A 328 15.08 25.52 13.84
C ALA A 328 16.25 25.22 12.87
N SER A 329 17.48 25.16 13.36
CA SER A 329 18.66 24.73 12.59
C SER A 329 18.75 23.21 12.38
N VAL A 330 18.02 22.43 13.21
CA VAL A 330 18.00 20.96 13.21
C VAL A 330 16.75 20.45 12.49
N VAL A 331 15.59 21.05 12.78
CA VAL A 331 14.32 20.83 12.07
C VAL A 331 13.75 22.19 11.71
N SER A 332 13.82 22.58 10.44
CA SER A 332 13.42 23.93 10.01
C SER A 332 11.91 24.18 10.11
N ALA A 333 11.51 25.46 10.17
CA ALA A 333 10.09 25.83 10.13
C ALA A 333 9.43 25.44 8.80
N ALA A 334 10.18 25.44 7.69
CA ALA A 334 9.69 25.01 6.39
C ALA A 334 9.32 23.52 6.37
N VAL A 335 10.18 22.67 6.94
CA VAL A 335 9.90 21.23 7.10
C VAL A 335 8.66 21.00 7.97
N LEU A 336 8.52 21.76 9.07
CA LEU A 336 7.35 21.65 9.94
C LEU A 336 6.06 22.09 9.25
N ALA A 337 6.12 23.16 8.44
CA ALA A 337 4.98 23.67 7.69
C ALA A 337 4.45 22.66 6.66
N GLN A 338 5.34 21.88 6.02
CA GLN A 338 4.95 20.81 5.09
C GLN A 338 3.97 19.80 5.71
N LEU A 339 3.96 19.61 7.03
CA LEU A 339 3.10 18.63 7.69
C LEU A 339 1.76 19.20 8.22
N SER A 340 1.49 20.49 8.02
CA SER A 340 0.41 21.21 8.73
C SER A 340 -0.77 21.69 7.88
N SER A 341 -0.64 21.73 6.55
CA SER A 341 -1.72 22.11 5.64
C SER A 341 -2.20 20.88 4.86
N VAL A 342 -3.33 20.32 5.28
CA VAL A 342 -4.01 19.24 4.55
C VAL A 342 -5.46 19.63 4.32
N GLN A 343 -5.83 19.78 3.05
CA GLN A 343 -7.22 19.85 2.62
C GLN A 343 -7.75 18.43 2.49
N VAL A 344 -8.97 18.16 2.97
CA VAL A 344 -9.57 16.83 2.92
C VAL A 344 -10.88 16.87 2.13
N ILE A 345 -11.03 15.98 1.16
CA ILE A 345 -12.28 15.61 0.52
C ILE A 345 -12.70 14.26 1.09
N ASN A 346 -13.77 14.23 1.89
CA ASN A 346 -14.25 13.02 2.57
C ASN A 346 -15.68 12.63 2.22
N GLN A 347 -16.35 13.42 1.38
CA GLN A 347 -17.71 13.12 0.94
C GLN A 347 -17.67 12.27 -0.34
N ASP A 348 -18.44 11.19 -0.35
CA ASP A 348 -18.58 10.29 -1.48
C ASP A 348 -19.39 10.92 -2.64
N GLY A 349 -19.10 10.51 -3.87
CA GLY A 349 -19.89 10.83 -5.07
C GLY A 349 -19.79 12.27 -5.54
N ILE A 350 -18.84 13.06 -5.03
CA ILE A 350 -18.72 14.48 -5.37
C ILE A 350 -17.81 14.72 -6.57
N SER A 351 -18.10 15.76 -7.33
CA SER A 351 -17.18 16.34 -8.31
C SER A 351 -16.72 17.71 -7.81
N GLN A 352 -15.40 17.91 -7.74
CA GLN A 352 -14.77 19.18 -7.37
C GLN A 352 -13.87 19.68 -8.49
N GLY A 353 -13.77 20.99 -8.63
CA GLY A 353 -12.97 21.65 -9.66
C GLY A 353 -13.79 22.57 -10.56
N PRO A 354 -13.16 23.52 -11.27
CA PRO A 354 -13.82 24.38 -12.23
C PRO A 354 -14.22 23.60 -13.49
N ASN A 355 -15.23 24.09 -14.22
CA ASN A 355 -15.64 23.50 -15.50
C ASN A 355 -14.71 23.87 -16.67
N ASP A 356 -13.89 24.92 -16.53
CA ASP A 356 -12.98 25.39 -17.57
C ASP A 356 -11.59 24.76 -17.43
N PRO A 357 -11.16 23.89 -18.37
CA PRO A 357 -9.86 23.23 -18.31
C PRO A 357 -8.67 24.18 -18.53
N ASN A 358 -8.90 25.40 -19.05
CA ASN A 358 -7.83 26.36 -19.30
C ASN A 358 -7.53 27.26 -18.09
N ASN A 359 -8.32 27.16 -17.02
CA ASN A 359 -8.15 27.95 -15.80
C ASN A 359 -8.23 27.05 -14.56
N PRO A 360 -7.20 26.22 -14.31
CA PRO A 360 -7.23 25.27 -13.22
C PRO A 360 -7.24 25.96 -11.85
N SER A 361 -8.01 25.43 -10.91
CA SER A 361 -8.06 25.94 -9.54
C SER A 361 -6.79 25.56 -8.78
N PRO A 362 -6.11 26.51 -8.10
CA PRO A 362 -4.98 26.17 -7.25
C PRO A 362 -5.45 25.49 -5.96
N ILE A 363 -4.77 24.42 -5.59
CA ILE A 363 -4.82 23.80 -4.27
C ILE A 363 -3.51 24.19 -3.58
N ASN A 364 -3.59 24.88 -2.44
CA ASN A 364 -2.45 25.52 -1.79
C ASN A 364 -1.92 24.71 -0.60
N SER A 365 -2.18 23.41 -0.60
CA SER A 365 -1.82 22.47 0.45
C SER A 365 -1.86 21.05 -0.09
N VAL A 366 -1.47 20.07 0.72
CA VAL A 366 -1.73 18.67 0.37
C VAL A 366 -3.21 18.40 0.35
N LEU A 367 -3.66 17.65 -0.67
CA LEU A 367 -5.03 17.22 -0.80
C LEU A 367 -5.14 15.75 -0.43
N LYS A 368 -6.06 15.41 0.47
CA LYS A 368 -6.41 14.04 0.81
C LYS A 368 -7.83 13.73 0.36
N ILE A 369 -8.00 12.74 -0.51
CA ILE A 369 -9.30 12.28 -1.02
C ILE A 369 -9.61 10.95 -0.35
N THR A 370 -10.52 10.96 0.60
CA THR A 370 -11.00 9.79 1.36
C THR A 370 -12.41 9.36 0.98
N GLY A 371 -13.18 10.23 0.33
CA GLY A 371 -14.49 9.87 -0.20
C GLY A 371 -14.38 8.98 -1.44
N ASN A 372 -15.31 8.05 -1.60
CA ASN A 372 -15.41 7.16 -2.76
C ASN A 372 -16.13 7.85 -3.93
N HIS A 373 -15.94 7.40 -5.17
CA HIS A 373 -16.58 7.95 -6.36
C HIS A 373 -16.36 9.47 -6.51
N VAL A 374 -15.17 9.95 -6.12
CA VAL A 374 -14.84 11.38 -6.16
C VAL A 374 -14.17 11.72 -7.48
N THR A 375 -14.62 12.78 -8.14
CA THR A 375 -13.93 13.35 -9.30
C THR A 375 -13.29 14.70 -8.94
N LEU A 376 -11.97 14.82 -9.04
CA LEU A 376 -11.26 16.09 -8.98
C LEU A 376 -10.86 16.53 -10.39
N SER A 377 -11.39 17.65 -10.85
CA SER A 377 -11.17 18.19 -12.18
C SER A 377 -10.36 19.49 -12.18
N ASN A 378 -9.61 19.73 -13.26
CA ASN A 378 -9.07 21.05 -13.63
C ASN A 378 -8.40 21.76 -12.45
N SER A 379 -7.46 21.09 -11.80
CA SER A 379 -6.84 21.58 -10.56
C SER A 379 -5.32 21.50 -10.63
N SER A 380 -4.64 22.40 -9.93
CA SER A 380 -3.17 22.42 -9.87
C SER A 380 -2.67 22.58 -8.45
N THR A 381 -1.57 21.90 -8.12
CA THR A 381 -0.94 22.00 -6.79
C THR A 381 0.57 21.93 -6.91
N ASN A 382 1.28 22.64 -6.02
CA ASN A 382 2.71 22.43 -5.83
C ASN A 382 2.99 21.30 -4.79
N ASP A 383 1.95 20.82 -4.11
CA ASP A 383 2.02 19.82 -3.05
C ASP A 383 1.49 18.46 -3.53
N SER A 384 1.49 17.45 -2.65
CA SER A 384 1.03 16.09 -2.95
C SER A 384 -0.50 15.94 -2.97
N ILE A 385 -0.99 14.92 -3.67
CA ILE A 385 -2.39 14.47 -3.65
C ILE A 385 -2.43 13.01 -3.18
N ASN A 386 -3.23 12.72 -2.16
CA ASN A 386 -3.36 11.38 -1.59
C ASN A 386 -4.78 10.84 -1.85
N ILE A 387 -4.88 9.80 -2.67
CA ILE A 387 -6.12 9.10 -2.99
C ILE A 387 -6.24 7.88 -2.08
N GLN A 388 -7.29 7.83 -1.28
CA GLN A 388 -7.65 6.70 -0.41
C GLN A 388 -9.09 6.21 -0.62
N GLY A 389 -9.94 7.01 -1.25
CA GLY A 389 -11.27 6.57 -1.66
C GLY A 389 -11.20 5.60 -2.85
N ASN A 390 -12.17 4.69 -2.93
CA ASN A 390 -12.40 3.85 -4.09
C ASN A 390 -13.04 4.66 -5.24
N ASP A 391 -12.77 4.27 -6.48
CA ASP A 391 -13.31 4.91 -7.70
C ASP A 391 -13.06 6.42 -7.77
N VAL A 392 -11.85 6.84 -7.41
CA VAL A 392 -11.46 8.26 -7.50
C VAL A 392 -10.92 8.58 -8.89
N THR A 393 -11.44 9.63 -9.50
CA THR A 393 -10.99 10.17 -10.78
C THR A 393 -10.25 11.49 -10.58
N LEU A 394 -9.00 11.58 -11.03
CA LEU A 394 -8.31 12.85 -11.28
C LEU A 394 -8.41 13.15 -12.77
N ASN A 395 -9.00 14.29 -13.16
CA ASN A 395 -9.16 14.70 -14.55
C ASN A 395 -8.54 16.07 -14.82
N ASN A 396 -7.54 16.15 -15.69
CA ASN A 396 -6.81 17.39 -16.01
C ASN A 396 -6.22 18.04 -14.75
N VAL A 397 -5.42 17.26 -14.00
CA VAL A 397 -4.80 17.68 -12.74
C VAL A 397 -3.29 17.77 -12.90
N THR A 398 -2.69 18.87 -12.42
CA THR A 398 -1.23 19.03 -12.36
C THR A 398 -0.75 19.06 -10.91
N SER A 399 0.17 18.16 -10.55
CA SER A 399 0.81 18.11 -9.23
C SER A 399 2.32 18.20 -9.37
N LYS A 400 2.96 19.19 -8.74
CA LYS A 400 4.43 19.16 -8.59
C LYS A 400 4.87 18.31 -7.39
N GLY A 401 3.94 17.94 -6.51
CA GLY A 401 4.20 16.94 -5.47
C GLY A 401 3.97 15.51 -5.97
N THR A 402 3.98 14.56 -5.03
CA THR A 402 3.70 13.15 -5.33
C THR A 402 2.19 12.90 -5.34
N ILE A 403 1.69 12.16 -6.33
CA ILE A 403 0.35 11.59 -6.26
C ILE A 403 0.45 10.19 -5.66
N ILE A 404 -0.15 9.99 -4.48
CA ILE A 404 -0.24 8.68 -3.83
C ILE A 404 -1.61 8.08 -4.12
N VAL A 405 -1.63 6.83 -4.59
CA VAL A 405 -2.83 6.07 -4.95
C VAL A 405 -2.93 4.84 -4.06
N ASP A 406 -3.95 4.82 -3.20
CA ASP A 406 -4.21 3.75 -2.23
C ASP A 406 -5.73 3.49 -2.06
N PRO A 407 -6.47 3.14 -3.14
CA PRO A 407 -7.92 2.97 -3.10
C PRO A 407 -8.37 1.70 -2.36
N GLY A 408 -7.44 0.85 -1.91
CA GLY A 408 -7.68 -0.43 -1.26
C GLY A 408 -7.23 -1.62 -2.12
N ALA A 409 -7.12 -2.80 -1.50
CA ALA A 409 -6.67 -4.03 -2.19
C ALA A 409 -7.54 -4.39 -3.41
N THR A 410 -8.83 -4.05 -3.35
CA THR A 410 -9.83 -4.23 -4.42
C THR A 410 -10.30 -2.88 -4.96
N GLY A 411 -9.51 -1.82 -4.78
CA GLY A 411 -9.90 -0.47 -5.14
C GLY A 411 -9.58 -0.11 -6.59
N THR A 412 -10.30 0.87 -7.13
CA THR A 412 -10.03 1.49 -8.44
C THR A 412 -9.63 2.96 -8.31
N ALA A 413 -8.82 3.44 -9.25
CA ALA A 413 -8.57 4.87 -9.45
C ALA A 413 -8.29 5.17 -10.93
N LEU A 414 -8.74 6.33 -11.40
CA LEU A 414 -8.48 6.83 -12.76
C LEU A 414 -7.71 8.16 -12.70
N LEU A 415 -6.53 8.18 -13.31
CA LEU A 415 -5.76 9.39 -13.55
C LEU A 415 -5.82 9.70 -15.04
N GLN A 416 -6.58 10.73 -15.40
CA GLN A 416 -6.83 11.15 -16.77
C GLN A 416 -6.26 12.55 -17.02
N ASN A 417 -5.40 12.70 -18.04
CA ASN A 417 -4.74 13.96 -18.40
C ASN A 417 -3.97 14.57 -17.21
N VAL A 418 -3.26 13.72 -16.44
CA VAL A 418 -2.54 14.14 -15.23
C VAL A 418 -1.07 14.41 -15.54
N THR A 419 -0.54 15.49 -14.99
CA THR A 419 0.92 15.73 -14.95
C THR A 419 1.38 15.68 -13.50
N ALA A 420 2.33 14.80 -13.19
CA ALA A 420 2.87 14.64 -11.84
C ALA A 420 4.41 14.57 -11.87
N GLU A 421 5.12 15.02 -10.82
CA GLU A 421 6.54 14.69 -10.72
C GLU A 421 6.71 13.20 -10.40
N ASN A 422 5.97 12.72 -9.39
CA ASN A 422 6.06 11.35 -8.93
C ASN A 422 4.66 10.77 -8.69
N ILE A 423 4.48 9.49 -8.99
CA ILE A 423 3.29 8.71 -8.64
C ILE A 423 3.72 7.53 -7.78
N VAL A 424 3.00 7.26 -6.69
CA VAL A 424 3.22 6.11 -5.82
C VAL A 424 1.92 5.33 -5.68
N VAL A 425 1.95 4.04 -6.01
CA VAL A 425 0.80 3.14 -5.91
C VAL A 425 1.03 2.17 -4.76
N LEU A 426 0.11 2.20 -3.79
CA LEU A 426 0.17 1.42 -2.55
C LEU A 426 -0.89 0.32 -2.47
N SER A 427 -1.93 0.40 -3.31
CA SER A 427 -2.95 -0.63 -3.54
C SER A 427 -3.72 -0.30 -4.84
N GLY A 428 -4.69 -1.13 -5.22
CA GLY A 428 -5.46 -0.98 -6.45
C GLY A 428 -5.49 -2.25 -7.30
N GLY A 429 -5.82 -3.38 -6.69
CA GLY A 429 -5.82 -4.68 -7.37
C GLY A 429 -6.89 -4.78 -8.46
N PHE A 430 -7.91 -3.92 -8.46
CA PHE A 430 -8.94 -3.89 -9.50
C PHE A 430 -8.48 -3.11 -10.73
N SER A 431 -8.07 -1.85 -10.56
CA SER A 431 -7.18 -1.17 -11.50
C SER A 431 -6.77 0.23 -11.01
N VAL A 432 -5.57 0.65 -11.41
CA VAL A 432 -5.17 2.05 -11.43
C VAL A 432 -4.91 2.42 -12.89
N ASP A 433 -5.82 3.21 -13.45
CA ASP A 433 -5.82 3.55 -14.87
C ASP A 433 -5.08 4.88 -15.10
N LEU A 434 -4.00 4.83 -15.88
CA LEU A 434 -3.18 5.98 -16.26
C LEU A 434 -3.44 6.33 -17.73
N GLN A 435 -4.34 7.30 -17.96
CA GLN A 435 -4.71 7.76 -19.30
C GLN A 435 -4.13 9.15 -19.57
N ASN A 436 -3.26 9.27 -20.58
CA ASN A 436 -2.57 10.52 -20.92
C ASN A 436 -1.83 11.15 -19.73
N VAL A 437 -1.15 10.31 -18.93
CA VAL A 437 -0.43 10.73 -17.73
C VAL A 437 1.05 10.98 -18.04
N THR A 438 1.59 12.13 -17.64
CA THR A 438 3.03 12.41 -17.71
C THR A 438 3.61 12.39 -16.30
N ALA A 439 4.63 11.55 -16.04
CA ALA A 439 5.37 11.60 -14.78
C ALA A 439 6.85 11.23 -14.89
N ASP A 440 7.68 11.79 -14.00
CA ASP A 440 9.11 11.47 -13.97
C ASP A 440 9.33 10.08 -13.36
N ALA A 441 8.61 9.74 -12.29
CA ALA A 441 8.71 8.44 -11.65
C ALA A 441 7.36 7.84 -11.25
N LEU A 442 7.25 6.51 -11.39
CA LEU A 442 6.19 5.69 -10.82
C LEU A 442 6.80 4.65 -9.87
N MET A 443 6.31 4.58 -8.63
CA MET A 443 6.73 3.56 -7.66
C MET A 443 5.55 2.69 -7.26
N ILE A 444 5.74 1.38 -7.26
CA ILE A 444 4.75 0.39 -6.82
C ILE A 444 5.32 -0.29 -5.57
N ALA A 445 4.65 -0.08 -4.45
CA ALA A 445 5.10 -0.50 -3.12
C ALA A 445 3.91 -0.95 -2.26
N SER A 446 3.19 -1.93 -2.80
CA SER A 446 1.93 -2.43 -2.26
C SER A 446 2.13 -3.66 -1.37
N SER A 447 1.23 -3.83 -0.40
CA SER A 447 1.09 -5.07 0.36
C SER A 447 0.10 -6.06 -0.26
N SER A 448 -0.62 -5.66 -1.31
CA SER A 448 -1.54 -6.47 -2.13
C SER A 448 -1.12 -6.43 -3.61
N ASP A 449 -1.76 -7.25 -4.44
CA ASP A 449 -1.61 -7.14 -5.89
C ASP A 449 -2.13 -5.79 -6.39
N VAL A 450 -1.54 -5.32 -7.49
CA VAL A 450 -1.84 -4.04 -8.14
C VAL A 450 -1.97 -4.31 -9.64
N TYR A 451 -3.04 -3.82 -10.25
CA TYR A 451 -3.19 -3.84 -11.70
C TYR A 451 -3.11 -2.40 -12.24
N LEU A 452 -2.14 -2.13 -13.11
CA LEU A 452 -1.85 -0.79 -13.64
C LEU A 452 -2.01 -0.80 -15.16
N ILE A 453 -2.86 0.09 -15.66
CA ILE A 453 -3.12 0.22 -17.10
C ILE A 453 -2.55 1.56 -17.59
N SER A 454 -1.68 1.52 -18.59
CA SER A 454 -1.12 2.69 -19.25
C SER A 454 -1.71 2.81 -20.66
N SER A 455 -2.36 3.95 -20.95
CA SER A 455 -3.04 4.18 -22.22
C SER A 455 -2.89 5.59 -22.78
N GLY A 456 -3.15 5.73 -24.09
CA GLY A 456 -3.11 7.01 -24.79
C GLY A 456 -1.69 7.57 -24.83
N THR A 457 -1.53 8.85 -24.47
CA THR A 457 -0.22 9.51 -24.48
C THR A 457 0.53 9.39 -23.15
N THR A 458 0.19 8.40 -22.31
CA THR A 458 0.87 8.20 -21.03
C THR A 458 2.37 7.99 -21.23
N SER A 459 3.18 8.77 -20.52
CA SER A 459 4.64 8.78 -20.59
C SER A 459 5.22 8.87 -19.18
N ILE A 460 5.60 7.72 -18.63
CA ILE A 460 6.37 7.62 -17.39
C ILE A 460 7.85 7.48 -17.76
N SER A 461 8.74 8.25 -17.12
CA SER A 461 10.17 8.16 -17.45
C SER A 461 10.84 6.93 -16.81
N GLN A 462 10.55 6.65 -15.54
CA GLN A 462 11.05 5.47 -14.83
C GLN A 462 9.97 4.86 -13.92
N THR A 463 9.89 3.53 -13.88
CA THR A 463 8.99 2.77 -13.02
C THR A 463 9.80 1.85 -12.11
N THR A 464 9.53 1.84 -10.82
CA THR A 464 10.12 0.89 -9.87
C THR A 464 9.01 0.06 -9.22
N SER A 465 9.10 -1.27 -9.33
CA SER A 465 8.23 -2.18 -8.60
C SER A 465 8.99 -2.92 -7.50
N THR A 466 8.44 -2.87 -6.29
CA THR A 466 8.97 -3.57 -5.09
C THR A 466 8.02 -4.65 -4.55
N SER A 467 6.86 -4.82 -5.20
CA SER A 467 5.77 -5.74 -4.86
C SER A 467 5.24 -6.48 -6.11
N SER A 468 4.27 -7.37 -5.93
CA SER A 468 3.55 -7.95 -7.08
C SER A 468 2.77 -6.88 -7.83
N ALA A 469 2.76 -6.96 -9.15
CA ALA A 469 2.06 -5.99 -10.00
C ALA A 469 1.85 -6.52 -11.42
N ASP A 470 0.68 -6.25 -11.98
CA ASP A 470 0.38 -6.46 -13.38
C ASP A 470 0.45 -5.11 -14.10
N LEU A 471 1.43 -4.96 -14.99
CA LEU A 471 1.63 -3.76 -15.79
C LEU A 471 1.09 -4.02 -17.18
N ASP A 472 0.06 -3.28 -17.57
CA ASP A 472 -0.57 -3.38 -18.87
C ASP A 472 -0.33 -2.11 -19.68
N ASN A 473 0.46 -2.26 -20.73
CA ASN A 473 0.78 -1.21 -21.69
C ASN A 473 0.20 -1.50 -23.07
N SER A 474 -0.86 -2.31 -23.15
CA SER A 474 -1.58 -2.58 -24.40
C SER A 474 -2.32 -1.34 -24.94
N GLY A 475 -2.64 -0.38 -24.06
CA GLY A 475 -3.34 0.87 -24.40
C GLY A 475 -2.49 1.94 -25.09
N GLY A 476 -1.23 1.66 -25.40
CA GLY A 476 -0.36 2.53 -26.21
C GLY A 476 0.46 3.59 -25.46
N GLY A 477 0.47 3.57 -24.11
CA GLY A 477 1.32 4.46 -23.32
C GLY A 477 2.74 3.92 -23.11
N SER A 478 3.40 4.36 -22.03
CA SER A 478 4.75 3.91 -21.66
C SER A 478 4.99 3.99 -20.15
N PHE A 479 5.52 2.91 -19.59
CA PHE A 479 6.07 2.83 -18.22
C PHE A 479 7.55 3.23 -18.11
N GLY A 480 8.19 3.59 -19.24
CA GLY A 480 9.59 4.00 -19.26
C GLY A 480 10.57 2.86 -18.97
N GLN A 481 11.67 3.18 -18.28
CA GLN A 481 12.57 2.15 -17.76
C GLN A 481 11.97 1.51 -16.51
N ILE A 482 11.79 0.19 -16.53
CA ILE A 482 11.22 -0.54 -15.40
C ILE A 482 12.34 -1.23 -14.60
N THR A 483 12.39 -0.99 -13.30
CA THR A 483 13.23 -1.73 -12.35
C THR A 483 12.35 -2.55 -11.41
N ILE A 484 12.55 -3.86 -11.40
CA ILE A 484 11.83 -4.80 -10.54
C ILE A 484 12.79 -5.32 -9.49
N SER A 485 12.41 -5.14 -8.23
CA SER A 485 13.15 -5.62 -7.07
C SER A 485 12.19 -6.18 -6.02
N SER A 486 12.71 -6.93 -5.05
CA SER A 486 11.93 -7.40 -3.91
C SER A 486 12.21 -6.53 -2.70
N ALA A 487 11.16 -6.13 -1.97
CA ALA A 487 11.31 -5.46 -0.68
C ALA A 487 11.94 -6.35 0.41
N SER A 488 11.95 -7.68 0.22
CA SER A 488 12.48 -8.65 1.19
C SER A 488 13.19 -9.82 0.48
N ALA A 489 14.46 -10.04 0.84
CA ALA A 489 15.28 -11.14 0.32
C ALA A 489 14.72 -12.55 0.65
N ASN A 490 13.79 -12.65 1.60
CA ASN A 490 13.27 -13.93 2.13
C ASN A 490 11.92 -14.36 1.51
N ASN A 491 11.28 -13.54 0.67
CA ASN A 491 9.97 -13.86 0.05
C ASN A 491 9.93 -13.61 -1.46
N SER A 492 11.10 -13.37 -2.06
CA SER A 492 11.29 -12.97 -3.45
C SER A 492 10.73 -13.98 -4.47
N SER A 493 10.75 -15.28 -4.17
CA SER A 493 10.22 -16.33 -5.06
C SER A 493 8.68 -16.37 -5.16
N SER A 494 7.95 -15.59 -4.35
CA SER A 494 6.48 -15.49 -4.39
C SER A 494 5.98 -14.21 -5.07
N GLN A 495 6.86 -13.23 -5.27
CA GLN A 495 6.50 -11.99 -5.96
C GLN A 495 6.39 -12.26 -7.46
N THR A 496 5.27 -11.83 -8.04
CA THR A 496 5.00 -11.98 -9.47
C THR A 496 4.78 -10.61 -10.10
N VAL A 497 5.49 -10.33 -11.18
CA VAL A 497 5.22 -9.17 -12.03
C VAL A 497 4.82 -9.65 -13.41
N THR A 498 3.65 -9.24 -13.87
CA THR A 498 3.18 -9.53 -15.22
C THR A 498 3.35 -8.30 -16.10
N LEU A 499 3.86 -8.49 -17.31
CA LEU A 499 3.97 -7.44 -18.32
C LEU A 499 3.08 -7.79 -19.51
N GLN A 500 2.12 -6.93 -19.82
CA GLN A 500 1.26 -7.03 -21.00
C GLN A 500 1.54 -5.84 -21.94
N GLY A 501 1.76 -6.07 -23.23
CA GLY A 501 1.96 -5.02 -24.23
C GLY A 501 3.42 -4.82 -24.68
N THR A 502 3.84 -3.56 -24.91
CA THR A 502 5.19 -3.26 -25.46
C THR A 502 6.07 -2.54 -24.46
N TYR A 503 7.31 -3.01 -24.32
CA TYR A 503 8.29 -2.53 -23.35
C TYR A 503 9.68 -2.35 -23.97
N THR A 504 10.39 -1.30 -23.55
CA THR A 504 11.74 -1.00 -24.06
C THR A 504 12.83 -1.58 -23.17
N ASN A 505 12.81 -1.28 -21.86
CA ASN A 505 13.90 -1.64 -20.96
C ASN A 505 13.36 -2.07 -19.59
N VAL A 506 13.61 -3.33 -19.24
CA VAL A 506 13.25 -3.93 -17.95
C VAL A 506 14.51 -4.46 -17.28
N VAL A 507 14.72 -4.09 -16.02
CA VAL A 507 15.81 -4.56 -15.17
C VAL A 507 15.21 -5.33 -14.01
N VAL A 508 15.69 -6.54 -13.75
CA VAL A 508 15.25 -7.38 -12.64
C VAL A 508 16.43 -7.64 -11.70
N ASP A 509 16.35 -7.04 -10.51
CA ASP A 509 17.42 -7.02 -9.51
C ASP A 509 17.14 -7.94 -8.31
N SER A 510 16.07 -8.72 -8.34
CA SER A 510 15.76 -9.72 -7.30
C SER A 510 15.25 -11.05 -7.91
N PRO A 511 15.41 -12.19 -7.22
CA PRO A 511 14.96 -13.50 -7.71
C PRO A 511 13.44 -13.64 -7.59
N ILE A 512 12.71 -13.02 -8.52
CA ILE A 512 11.24 -12.95 -8.58
C ILE A 512 10.66 -13.74 -9.76
N ASN A 513 9.34 -13.85 -9.87
CA ASN A 513 8.66 -14.35 -11.08
C ASN A 513 8.29 -13.17 -12.00
N LEU A 514 8.81 -13.17 -13.22
CA LEU A 514 8.43 -12.25 -14.29
C LEU A 514 7.67 -13.03 -15.36
N THR A 515 6.44 -12.63 -15.64
CA THR A 515 5.61 -13.26 -16.67
C THR A 515 5.32 -12.25 -17.77
N LEU A 516 5.54 -12.62 -19.03
CA LEU A 516 5.02 -11.86 -20.16
C LEU A 516 3.63 -12.40 -20.51
N GLY A 517 2.64 -11.52 -20.67
CA GLY A 517 1.34 -11.93 -21.24
C GLY A 517 1.43 -12.10 -22.75
N SER A 518 0.34 -12.50 -23.41
CA SER A 518 0.32 -12.79 -24.86
C SER A 518 0.62 -11.57 -25.72
N ASN A 519 1.28 -11.80 -26.87
CA ASN A 519 1.69 -10.76 -27.82
C ASN A 519 2.56 -9.65 -27.20
N THR A 520 3.19 -9.92 -26.06
CA THR A 520 4.04 -8.96 -25.36
C THR A 520 5.41 -8.89 -26.02
N THR A 521 5.89 -7.68 -26.25
CA THR A 521 7.23 -7.44 -26.81
C THR A 521 8.08 -6.67 -25.81
N LEU A 522 9.29 -7.19 -25.56
CA LEU A 522 10.28 -6.58 -24.68
C LEU A 522 11.61 -6.42 -25.43
N GLN A 523 12.09 -5.20 -25.61
CA GLN A 523 13.33 -4.97 -26.35
C GLN A 523 14.57 -5.37 -25.55
N VAL A 524 14.70 -4.91 -24.31
CA VAL A 524 15.85 -5.17 -23.44
C VAL A 524 15.39 -5.71 -22.09
N LEU A 525 15.92 -6.88 -21.71
CA LEU A 525 15.76 -7.45 -20.37
C LEU A 525 17.13 -7.70 -19.74
N ALA A 526 17.42 -7.00 -18.65
CA ALA A 526 18.58 -7.26 -17.79
C ALA A 526 18.16 -8.07 -16.56
N ASN A 527 18.48 -9.37 -16.53
CA ASN A 527 18.19 -10.24 -15.39
C ASN A 527 19.44 -10.37 -14.51
N ASN A 528 19.56 -9.49 -13.52
CA ASN A 528 20.72 -9.41 -12.64
C ASN A 528 20.66 -10.42 -11.48
N ALA A 529 19.50 -11.02 -11.20
CA ALA A 529 19.23 -11.73 -9.95
C ALA A 529 18.64 -13.15 -10.10
N LYS A 530 18.78 -13.78 -11.27
CA LYS A 530 18.24 -15.13 -11.55
C LYS A 530 16.72 -15.23 -11.34
N ALA A 531 15.98 -14.21 -11.78
CA ALA A 531 14.53 -14.27 -11.81
C ALA A 531 14.03 -15.41 -12.70
N ASN A 532 12.91 -16.00 -12.31
CA ASN A 532 12.16 -16.93 -13.16
C ASN A 532 11.40 -16.11 -14.21
N ILE A 533 11.61 -16.40 -15.50
CA ILE A 533 11.03 -15.62 -16.58
C ILE A 533 10.18 -16.54 -17.45
N VAL A 534 8.87 -16.27 -17.49
CA VAL A 534 7.91 -16.99 -18.32
C VAL A 534 7.61 -16.15 -19.56
N VAL A 535 7.88 -16.72 -20.74
CA VAL A 535 7.67 -16.08 -22.03
C VAL A 535 6.77 -16.99 -22.89
N PRO A 536 5.50 -16.61 -23.13
CA PRO A 536 4.64 -17.35 -24.04
C PRO A 536 5.20 -17.35 -25.47
N SER A 537 4.84 -18.36 -26.27
CA SER A 537 5.29 -18.48 -27.67
C SER A 537 4.87 -17.30 -28.57
N SER A 538 3.80 -16.58 -28.19
CA SER A 538 3.33 -15.36 -28.85
C SER A 538 4.13 -14.11 -28.49
N SER A 539 5.04 -14.19 -27.52
CA SER A 539 5.73 -13.05 -26.93
C SER A 539 7.22 -13.12 -27.24
N SER A 540 7.92 -11.99 -27.19
CA SER A 540 9.33 -11.93 -27.59
C SER A 540 10.17 -11.02 -26.71
N ILE A 541 11.41 -11.44 -26.48
CA ILE A 541 12.47 -10.63 -25.87
C ILE A 541 13.58 -10.47 -26.91
N THR A 542 13.92 -9.25 -27.31
CA THR A 542 14.92 -9.02 -28.38
C THR A 542 16.36 -9.15 -27.86
N ASN A 543 16.68 -8.48 -26.75
CA ASN A 543 18.02 -8.46 -26.16
C ASN A 543 17.94 -8.83 -24.68
N GLN A 544 18.45 -10.01 -24.33
CA GLN A 544 18.48 -10.48 -22.96
C GLN A 544 19.92 -10.56 -22.44
N THR A 545 20.23 -9.84 -21.37
CA THR A 545 21.49 -10.00 -20.63
C THR A 545 21.23 -10.83 -19.38
N THR A 546 21.87 -12.01 -19.28
CA THR A 546 21.67 -12.94 -18.15
C THR A 546 23.00 -13.31 -17.49
N ASN A 547 22.98 -13.44 -16.16
CA ASN A 547 24.13 -13.91 -15.38
C ASN A 547 24.09 -15.42 -15.04
N ASN A 548 23.03 -16.18 -15.40
CA ASN A 548 23.00 -17.65 -15.54
C ASN A 548 21.58 -18.19 -15.84
N GLN A 549 21.55 -19.36 -16.51
CA GLN A 549 20.44 -20.26 -16.91
C GLN A 549 19.00 -19.77 -16.64
N VAL A 550 18.33 -19.36 -17.73
CA VAL A 550 16.89 -19.16 -17.84
C VAL A 550 16.25 -20.55 -18.01
N ALA A 551 15.38 -20.96 -17.09
CA ALA A 551 14.51 -22.11 -17.32
C ALA A 551 13.32 -21.64 -18.14
N THR A 552 13.45 -21.69 -19.47
CA THR A 552 12.33 -21.44 -20.38
C THR A 552 11.44 -22.69 -20.37
N ALA A 553 10.38 -22.68 -19.56
CA ALA A 553 9.33 -23.69 -19.64
C ALA A 553 8.40 -23.32 -20.80
N TYR A 554 8.48 -24.06 -21.90
CA TYR A 554 7.45 -24.06 -22.93
C TYR A 554 6.43 -25.12 -22.53
N GLY A 555 5.20 -24.69 -22.23
CA GLY A 555 4.06 -25.62 -22.13
C GLY A 555 3.63 -26.04 -23.53
N GLU A 556 3.57 -27.35 -23.78
CA GLU A 556 2.97 -27.93 -24.99
C GLU A 556 1.53 -28.37 -24.70
N ASP A 557 0.63 -28.03 -25.62
CA ASP A 557 -0.79 -28.40 -25.69
C ASP A 557 -0.96 -29.90 -26.03
N SER A 558 -1.95 -30.59 -25.44
CA SER A 558 -2.18 -32.03 -25.61
C SER A 558 -3.56 -32.46 -26.12
N GLY A 559 -4.43 -31.55 -26.59
CA GLY A 559 -5.70 -31.93 -27.25
C GLY A 559 -5.55 -32.08 -28.76
N THR A 560 -5.91 -33.23 -29.38
CA THR A 560 -5.56 -33.55 -30.79
C THR A 560 -6.72 -33.92 -31.73
N THR A 561 -8.01 -33.66 -31.43
CA THR A 561 -9.10 -34.06 -32.36
C THR A 561 -10.05 -32.92 -32.76
N SER A 562 -10.27 -32.81 -34.08
CA SER A 562 -11.21 -31.91 -34.77
C SER A 562 -12.68 -32.34 -34.64
N ASN A 563 -13.61 -31.40 -34.87
CA ASN A 563 -15.06 -31.61 -34.88
C ASN A 563 -15.53 -32.25 -36.20
N ASP A 564 -16.42 -33.25 -36.13
CA ASP A 564 -16.96 -33.97 -37.30
C ASP A 564 -18.22 -33.30 -37.93
N TYR A 565 -18.80 -32.27 -37.31
CA TYR A 565 -20.12 -31.71 -37.70
C TYR A 565 -20.13 -30.24 -38.14
N GLY A 566 -18.96 -29.56 -38.22
CA GLY A 566 -18.83 -28.20 -38.75
C GLY A 566 -18.10 -27.24 -37.80
N ASP A 567 -17.22 -26.42 -38.36
CA ASP A 567 -16.29 -25.54 -37.62
C ASP A 567 -16.78 -24.08 -37.54
N ASP A 568 -18.07 -23.81 -37.51
CA ASP A 568 -18.54 -22.42 -37.57
C ASP A 568 -18.44 -21.71 -36.22
N PHE A 569 -18.50 -22.42 -35.09
CA PHE A 569 -18.51 -21.77 -33.77
C PHE A 569 -18.05 -22.67 -32.60
N TYR A 570 -17.43 -22.06 -31.59
CA TYR A 570 -16.94 -22.69 -30.36
C TYR A 570 -17.25 -21.83 -29.11
N ILE A 571 -17.68 -22.48 -28.02
CA ILE A 571 -17.78 -21.90 -26.67
C ILE A 571 -16.79 -22.61 -25.76
N GLY A 572 -15.97 -21.85 -25.04
CA GLY A 572 -15.06 -22.40 -24.03
C GLY A 572 -15.25 -21.76 -22.65
N GLN A 573 -15.02 -22.56 -21.60
CA GLN A 573 -15.09 -22.09 -20.22
C GLN A 573 -13.85 -21.26 -19.88
N LEU A 574 -14.05 -20.00 -19.54
CA LEU A 574 -12.97 -19.10 -19.15
C LEU A 574 -12.52 -19.31 -17.70
N GLY A 575 -13.45 -19.70 -16.82
CA GLY A 575 -13.17 -19.87 -15.41
C GLY A 575 -14.40 -20.13 -14.56
N TYR A 576 -14.16 -20.24 -13.26
CA TYR A 576 -15.15 -20.43 -12.20
C TYR A 576 -14.62 -19.79 -10.91
N GLY A 577 -15.45 -19.05 -10.16
CA GLY A 577 -14.95 -18.40 -8.95
C GLY A 577 -13.82 -17.41 -9.31
N THR A 578 -12.75 -17.31 -8.54
CA THR A 578 -11.56 -16.50 -8.94
C THR A 578 -10.54 -17.32 -9.73
N LEU A 579 -10.92 -18.53 -10.17
CA LEU A 579 -10.02 -19.45 -10.87
C LEU A 579 -10.18 -19.26 -12.38
N GLU A 580 -9.11 -18.80 -13.03
CA GLU A 580 -9.00 -18.72 -14.49
C GLU A 580 -8.61 -20.10 -15.03
N HIS A 581 -9.51 -20.74 -15.77
CA HIS A 581 -9.25 -22.03 -16.43
C HIS A 581 -8.70 -21.86 -17.84
N PHE A 582 -8.92 -20.68 -18.45
CA PHE A 582 -8.27 -20.30 -19.69
C PHE A 582 -6.88 -19.70 -19.42
N ASP A 583 -5.83 -20.42 -19.81
CA ASP A 583 -4.46 -19.92 -19.86
C ASP A 583 -4.03 -19.69 -21.31
N ALA A 584 -3.70 -18.43 -21.65
CA ALA A 584 -3.27 -18.08 -23.00
C ALA A 584 -1.93 -18.74 -23.42
N ALA A 585 -1.12 -19.17 -22.44
CA ALA A 585 0.15 -19.85 -22.67
C ALA A 585 -0.05 -21.27 -23.22
N THR A 586 -0.97 -22.05 -22.66
CA THR A 586 -1.21 -23.46 -23.05
C THR A 586 -2.42 -23.64 -23.96
N GLY A 587 -3.36 -22.69 -24.00
CA GLY A 587 -4.63 -22.85 -24.69
C GLY A 587 -5.65 -23.71 -23.93
N GLY A 588 -5.32 -24.17 -22.72
CA GLY A 588 -6.23 -24.90 -21.82
C GLY A 588 -5.53 -25.90 -20.89
N ASP A 589 -6.03 -25.92 -19.63
CA ASP A 589 -5.92 -26.93 -18.55
C ASP A 589 -4.83 -26.77 -17.47
N ASP A 590 -5.28 -26.62 -16.21
CA ASP A 590 -4.55 -27.04 -15.02
C ASP A 590 -5.40 -28.00 -14.13
N ALA A 591 -4.82 -29.17 -13.94
CA ALA A 591 -5.04 -30.18 -12.90
C ALA A 591 -6.49 -30.51 -12.48
N GLY A 592 -7.35 -30.91 -13.44
CA GLY A 592 -8.51 -31.76 -13.09
C GLY A 592 -9.54 -32.11 -14.15
N GLY A 593 -9.64 -31.40 -15.27
CA GLY A 593 -10.71 -31.65 -16.24
C GLY A 593 -10.65 -30.75 -17.48
N ASN A 594 -10.91 -31.36 -18.64
CA ASN A 594 -10.77 -30.75 -19.96
C ASN A 594 -11.84 -29.66 -20.25
N PHE A 595 -11.68 -28.44 -19.74
CA PHE A 595 -12.74 -27.40 -19.81
C PHE A 595 -12.61 -26.38 -20.98
N PHE A 596 -11.45 -26.27 -21.63
CA PHE A 596 -11.25 -25.43 -22.82
C PHE A 596 -10.48 -26.20 -23.91
N ASN A 597 -11.07 -26.31 -25.11
CA ASN A 597 -10.54 -27.06 -26.26
C ASN A 597 -9.92 -26.09 -27.27
N SER A 598 -8.60 -25.93 -27.17
CA SER A 598 -7.78 -25.06 -28.03
C SER A 598 -7.92 -25.37 -29.53
N VAL A 599 -8.04 -26.65 -29.90
CA VAL A 599 -8.18 -27.10 -31.30
C VAL A 599 -9.56 -26.72 -31.83
N GLY A 600 -10.61 -26.95 -31.05
CA GLY A 600 -11.98 -26.52 -31.37
C GLY A 600 -12.04 -25.01 -31.59
N ALA A 601 -11.47 -24.23 -30.66
CA ALA A 601 -11.38 -22.77 -30.77
C ALA A 601 -10.58 -22.31 -32.00
N THR A 602 -9.51 -23.02 -32.33
CA THR A 602 -8.64 -22.69 -33.49
C THR A 602 -9.36 -22.93 -34.81
N ASN A 603 -10.15 -23.99 -34.93
CA ASN A 603 -10.86 -24.32 -36.15
C ASN A 603 -12.14 -23.50 -36.31
N ALA A 604 -12.75 -23.07 -35.20
CA ALA A 604 -14.00 -22.31 -35.22
C ALA A 604 -13.91 -20.98 -36.00
N THR A 605 -14.99 -20.60 -36.70
CA THR A 605 -15.14 -19.27 -37.28
C THR A 605 -15.39 -18.23 -36.19
N TRP A 606 -16.21 -18.55 -35.17
CA TRP A 606 -16.47 -17.69 -34.00
C TRP A 606 -16.14 -18.40 -32.69
N VAL A 607 -15.51 -17.67 -31.76
CA VAL A 607 -15.16 -18.14 -30.42
C VAL A 607 -15.88 -17.28 -29.39
N TYR A 608 -16.48 -17.91 -28.40
CA TYR A 608 -17.15 -17.24 -27.28
C TYR A 608 -16.62 -17.80 -25.96
N GLY A 609 -16.60 -16.96 -24.93
CA GLY A 609 -16.21 -17.35 -23.59
C GLY A 609 -17.43 -17.40 -22.68
N TYR A 610 -17.48 -18.36 -21.78
CA TYR A 610 -18.43 -18.34 -20.67
C TYR A 610 -17.70 -18.42 -19.33
N TRP A 611 -18.26 -17.75 -18.32
CA TRP A 611 -17.78 -17.71 -16.96
C TRP A 611 -18.81 -18.40 -16.08
N LEU A 612 -18.39 -19.46 -15.40
CA LEU A 612 -19.27 -20.23 -14.55
C LEU A 612 -19.44 -19.51 -13.21
N LEU A 613 -20.69 -19.11 -12.96
CA LEU A 613 -21.21 -18.59 -11.71
C LEU A 613 -22.03 -19.68 -10.98
N SER A 614 -21.66 -20.97 -11.10
CA SER A 614 -22.25 -22.01 -10.24
C SER A 614 -21.71 -21.90 -8.80
N GLY A 615 -22.34 -22.56 -7.83
CA GLY A 615 -21.84 -22.58 -6.44
C GLY A 615 -21.87 -21.24 -5.68
N LEU A 616 -22.58 -20.22 -6.20
CA LEU A 616 -22.60 -18.84 -5.69
C LEU A 616 -23.23 -18.59 -4.32
N SER A 617 -23.63 -19.61 -3.56
CA SER A 617 -24.44 -19.37 -2.36
C SER A 617 -23.75 -18.56 -1.25
N VAL A 618 -22.43 -18.35 -1.25
CA VAL A 618 -21.80 -17.45 -0.26
C VAL A 618 -20.55 -16.78 -0.85
N ALA A 619 -20.53 -15.45 -0.86
CA ALA A 619 -19.27 -14.72 -0.90
C ALA A 619 -18.32 -15.27 0.18
N PRO A 620 -17.00 -15.39 -0.07
CA PRO A 620 -16.07 -15.87 0.93
C PRO A 620 -16.26 -15.15 2.26
N ALA A 621 -16.12 -15.85 3.39
CA ALA A 621 -16.35 -15.26 4.70
C ALA A 621 -15.55 -13.95 4.87
N GLY A 622 -16.25 -12.83 5.05
CA GLY A 622 -15.64 -11.50 5.15
C GLY A 622 -15.69 -10.66 3.86
N THR A 623 -16.18 -11.20 2.75
CA THR A 623 -16.41 -10.50 1.48
C THR A 623 -17.91 -10.28 1.28
N SER A 624 -18.33 -9.09 0.84
CA SER A 624 -19.75 -8.87 0.52
C SER A 624 -20.15 -9.54 -0.79
N ALA A 625 -21.44 -9.83 -0.99
CA ALA A 625 -21.97 -10.37 -2.24
C ALA A 625 -21.62 -9.48 -3.45
N THR A 626 -21.71 -8.15 -3.29
CA THR A 626 -21.34 -7.20 -4.33
C THR A 626 -19.84 -7.24 -4.64
N ASP A 627 -18.97 -7.21 -3.62
CA ASP A 627 -17.51 -7.25 -3.82
C ASP A 627 -17.09 -8.56 -4.48
N TRP A 628 -17.74 -9.68 -4.11
CA TRP A 628 -17.49 -10.97 -4.73
C TRP A 628 -17.88 -10.97 -6.21
N GLY A 629 -19.05 -10.45 -6.57
CA GLY A 629 -19.44 -10.29 -7.97
C GLY A 629 -18.49 -9.43 -8.79
N GLN A 630 -17.91 -8.38 -8.19
CA GLN A 630 -16.89 -7.56 -8.85
C GLN A 630 -15.56 -8.31 -9.06
N GLN A 631 -15.12 -9.12 -8.08
CA GLN A 631 -13.95 -9.98 -8.23
C GLN A 631 -14.14 -11.02 -9.33
N GLN A 632 -15.33 -11.63 -9.42
CA GLN A 632 -15.70 -12.53 -10.51
C GLN A 632 -15.59 -11.83 -11.88
N ALA A 633 -16.10 -10.60 -11.99
CA ALA A 633 -16.04 -9.85 -13.25
C ALA A 633 -14.62 -9.54 -13.70
N GLN A 634 -13.67 -9.37 -12.77
CA GLN A 634 -12.27 -9.13 -13.13
C GLN A 634 -11.58 -10.36 -13.67
N ALA A 635 -11.68 -11.48 -12.95
CA ALA A 635 -11.09 -12.73 -13.41
C ALA A 635 -11.68 -13.12 -14.77
N ALA A 636 -13.00 -12.94 -14.95
CA ALA A 636 -13.67 -13.14 -16.23
C ALA A 636 -13.18 -12.18 -17.33
N ASN A 637 -13.06 -10.88 -17.04
CA ASN A 637 -12.56 -9.90 -18.01
C ASN A 637 -11.12 -10.18 -18.40
N LYS A 638 -10.25 -10.53 -17.44
CA LYS A 638 -8.86 -10.84 -17.70
C LYS A 638 -8.75 -12.08 -18.59
N ALA A 639 -9.40 -13.18 -18.21
CA ALA A 639 -9.45 -14.40 -19.02
C ALA A 639 -10.03 -14.15 -20.42
N PHE A 640 -11.04 -13.28 -20.54
CA PHE A 640 -11.62 -12.90 -21.81
C PHE A 640 -10.67 -12.08 -22.70
N ILE A 641 -9.94 -11.11 -22.12
CA ILE A 641 -8.91 -10.34 -22.83
C ILE A 641 -7.80 -11.28 -23.30
N ASP A 642 -7.38 -12.20 -22.44
CA ASP A 642 -6.37 -13.21 -22.76
C ASP A 642 -6.84 -14.10 -23.92
N MET A 643 -8.12 -14.53 -23.92
CA MET A 643 -8.73 -15.30 -25.01
C MET A 643 -8.81 -14.48 -26.30
N HIS A 644 -9.22 -13.21 -26.22
CA HIS A 644 -9.29 -12.30 -27.37
C HIS A 644 -7.90 -12.06 -27.98
N ASN A 645 -6.88 -11.86 -27.16
CA ASN A 645 -5.49 -11.71 -27.60
C ASN A 645 -4.97 -12.97 -28.30
N LYS A 646 -5.43 -14.16 -27.88
CA LYS A 646 -5.03 -15.45 -28.46
C LYS A 646 -5.70 -15.74 -29.80
N TYR A 647 -7.03 -15.63 -29.87
CA TYR A 647 -7.81 -16.04 -31.05
C TYR A 647 -8.25 -14.88 -31.94
N GLY A 648 -7.92 -13.64 -31.56
CA GLY A 648 -8.11 -12.45 -32.37
C GLY A 648 -9.58 -12.16 -32.68
N SER A 649 -9.84 -11.80 -33.94
CA SER A 649 -11.18 -11.41 -34.42
C SER A 649 -12.21 -12.55 -34.43
N LYS A 650 -11.79 -13.80 -34.18
CA LYS A 650 -12.71 -14.92 -33.97
C LYS A 650 -13.50 -14.74 -32.68
N VAL A 651 -12.90 -14.12 -31.67
CA VAL A 651 -13.54 -13.90 -30.37
C VAL A 651 -14.64 -12.86 -30.51
N LYS A 652 -15.85 -13.27 -30.14
CA LYS A 652 -16.99 -12.37 -30.04
C LYS A 652 -16.96 -11.70 -28.69
N LEU A 653 -17.30 -10.41 -28.67
CA LEU A 653 -17.28 -9.54 -27.49
C LEU A 653 -18.45 -9.84 -26.55
N VAL A 654 -18.64 -11.11 -26.21
CA VAL A 654 -19.67 -11.57 -25.29
C VAL A 654 -19.06 -12.58 -24.33
N ILE A 655 -19.22 -12.32 -23.03
CA ILE A 655 -18.96 -13.27 -21.95
C ILE A 655 -20.31 -13.75 -21.44
N PHE A 656 -20.55 -15.06 -21.47
CA PHE A 656 -21.77 -15.63 -20.90
C PHE A 656 -21.59 -15.90 -19.41
N ALA A 657 -22.46 -15.33 -18.59
CA ALA A 657 -22.62 -15.76 -17.21
C ALA A 657 -23.46 -17.05 -17.19
N ASP A 658 -22.85 -18.16 -16.77
CA ASP A 658 -23.54 -19.42 -16.55
C ASP A 658 -23.95 -19.54 -15.07
N VAL A 659 -25.25 -19.58 -14.80
CA VAL A 659 -25.78 -19.55 -13.42
C VAL A 659 -26.51 -20.85 -13.11
N GLU A 660 -25.95 -21.64 -12.20
CA GLU A 660 -26.54 -22.91 -11.76
C GLU A 660 -26.87 -22.91 -10.25
N ALA A 661 -27.83 -23.74 -9.85
CA ALA A 661 -28.21 -23.92 -8.46
C ALA A 661 -27.13 -24.69 -7.67
N CYS A 662 -26.83 -24.29 -6.43
CA CYS A 662 -26.00 -25.11 -5.55
C CYS A 662 -26.84 -26.24 -4.92
N GLY A 663 -26.28 -27.45 -4.87
CA GLY A 663 -26.91 -28.57 -4.17
C GLY A 663 -27.02 -28.28 -2.66
N GLY A 664 -28.23 -28.05 -2.15
CA GLY A 664 -28.41 -27.76 -0.71
C GLY A 664 -29.76 -27.15 -0.29
N GLY A 665 -30.55 -26.64 -1.23
CA GLY A 665 -31.80 -25.92 -0.94
C GLY A 665 -31.50 -24.46 -0.59
N LEU A 666 -32.01 -23.53 -1.40
CA LEU A 666 -31.77 -22.09 -1.28
C LEU A 666 -32.87 -21.40 -0.48
N ASP A 667 -32.49 -20.47 0.38
CA ASP A 667 -33.42 -19.59 1.09
C ASP A 667 -33.46 -18.16 0.50
N SER A 668 -34.21 -17.26 1.16
CA SER A 668 -34.35 -15.87 0.69
C SER A 668 -33.07 -15.04 0.75
N GLU A 669 -32.18 -15.35 1.70
CA GLU A 669 -30.88 -14.68 1.84
C GLU A 669 -29.97 -15.12 0.69
N ASP A 670 -29.96 -16.41 0.36
CA ASP A 670 -29.21 -16.93 -0.78
C ASP A 670 -29.66 -16.29 -2.11
N PHE A 671 -30.97 -16.16 -2.33
CA PHE A 671 -31.47 -15.45 -3.52
C PHE A 671 -30.99 -14.01 -3.57
N THR A 672 -31.00 -13.29 -2.45
CA THR A 672 -30.56 -11.90 -2.39
C THR A 672 -29.06 -11.77 -2.69
N ASN A 673 -28.24 -12.66 -2.13
CA ASN A 673 -26.80 -12.69 -2.40
C ASN A 673 -26.50 -13.02 -3.86
N ASN A 674 -27.16 -14.03 -4.43
CA ASN A 674 -26.98 -14.42 -5.83
C ASN A 674 -27.35 -13.28 -6.79
N GLN A 675 -28.46 -12.58 -6.52
CA GLN A 675 -28.85 -11.40 -7.29
C GLN A 675 -27.80 -10.29 -7.20
N ALA A 676 -27.28 -10.00 -6.00
CA ALA A 676 -26.26 -8.96 -5.80
C ALA A 676 -24.93 -9.31 -6.49
N ILE A 677 -24.49 -10.57 -6.41
CA ILE A 677 -23.29 -11.08 -7.09
C ILE A 677 -23.47 -10.95 -8.61
N TYR A 678 -24.59 -11.44 -9.15
CA TYR A 678 -24.85 -11.38 -10.60
C TYR A 678 -24.92 -9.94 -11.11
N THR A 679 -25.65 -9.06 -10.42
CA THR A 679 -25.73 -7.65 -10.81
C THR A 679 -24.35 -6.99 -10.80
N ALA A 680 -23.57 -7.20 -9.73
CA ALA A 680 -22.22 -6.65 -9.64
C ALA A 680 -21.26 -7.22 -10.71
N PHE A 681 -21.43 -8.50 -11.07
CA PHE A 681 -20.69 -9.13 -12.16
C PHE A 681 -21.02 -8.45 -13.51
N VAL A 682 -22.30 -8.36 -13.86
CA VAL A 682 -22.78 -7.76 -15.11
C VAL A 682 -22.33 -6.30 -15.22
N ASP A 683 -22.48 -5.53 -14.14
CA ASP A 683 -22.06 -4.13 -14.10
C ASP A 683 -20.54 -4.02 -14.27
N GLY A 684 -19.77 -4.88 -13.60
CA GLY A 684 -18.31 -4.92 -13.71
C GLY A 684 -17.80 -5.25 -15.12
N ILE A 685 -18.41 -6.22 -15.81
CA ILE A 685 -18.10 -6.52 -17.22
C ILE A 685 -18.44 -5.32 -18.12
N ASN A 686 -19.65 -4.77 -17.97
CA ASN A 686 -20.14 -3.68 -18.83
C ASN A 686 -19.35 -2.37 -18.64
N GLN A 687 -18.89 -2.06 -17.43
CA GLN A 687 -18.09 -0.86 -17.13
C GLN A 687 -16.74 -0.85 -17.86
N LYS A 688 -16.11 -2.01 -18.06
CA LYS A 688 -14.81 -2.11 -18.74
C LYS A 688 -14.92 -1.93 -20.27
N GLY A 689 -16.10 -2.17 -20.86
CA GLY A 689 -16.37 -1.97 -22.29
C GLY A 689 -15.66 -2.93 -23.25
N SER A 690 -14.81 -3.84 -22.74
CA SER A 690 -14.07 -4.87 -23.47
C SER A 690 -14.95 -6.04 -23.93
N ALA A 691 -16.03 -6.32 -23.20
CA ALA A 691 -17.01 -7.34 -23.53
C ALA A 691 -18.43 -6.88 -23.18
N LYS A 692 -19.42 -7.54 -23.77
CA LYS A 692 -20.83 -7.47 -23.35
C LYS A 692 -21.16 -8.70 -22.53
N THR A 693 -22.06 -8.56 -21.58
CA THR A 693 -22.52 -9.71 -20.81
C THR A 693 -23.71 -10.38 -21.48
N GLY A 694 -23.62 -11.68 -21.71
CA GLY A 694 -24.74 -12.56 -22.06
C GLY A 694 -25.08 -13.46 -20.87
N THR A 695 -26.25 -14.10 -20.89
CA THR A 695 -26.66 -15.05 -19.82
C THR A 695 -26.96 -16.42 -20.41
N TYR A 696 -26.43 -17.45 -19.75
CA TYR A 696 -26.60 -18.85 -20.09
C TYR A 696 -27.31 -19.57 -18.93
N SER A 697 -28.63 -19.82 -19.07
CA SER A 697 -29.44 -20.65 -18.15
C SER A 697 -30.94 -20.59 -18.53
N SER A 698 -31.72 -21.59 -18.09
CA SER A 698 -33.17 -21.64 -18.37
C SER A 698 -33.98 -20.63 -17.53
N PRO A 699 -35.06 -20.04 -18.08
CA PRO A 699 -35.95 -19.16 -17.32
C PRO A 699 -36.59 -19.83 -16.09
N HIS A 700 -36.75 -21.15 -16.10
CA HIS A 700 -37.31 -21.91 -14.99
C HIS A 700 -36.33 -22.01 -13.83
N GLU A 701 -35.07 -22.36 -14.10
CA GLU A 701 -34.01 -22.44 -13.09
C GLU A 701 -33.69 -21.07 -12.49
N TRP A 702 -33.66 -20.03 -13.32
CA TRP A 702 -33.50 -18.66 -12.86
C TRP A 702 -34.55 -18.26 -11.82
N ASN A 703 -35.82 -18.41 -12.17
CA ASN A 703 -36.92 -17.93 -11.34
C ASN A 703 -37.15 -18.80 -10.10
N THR A 704 -36.84 -20.10 -10.12
CA THR A 704 -37.27 -21.00 -9.04
C THR A 704 -36.13 -21.70 -8.31
N GLN A 705 -34.92 -21.74 -8.88
CA GLN A 705 -33.81 -22.52 -8.35
C GLN A 705 -32.51 -21.73 -8.15
N SER A 706 -32.35 -20.48 -8.63
CA SER A 706 -31.08 -19.75 -8.48
C SER A 706 -31.25 -18.31 -7.97
N MET A 707 -32.22 -17.56 -8.50
CA MET A 707 -32.36 -16.11 -8.23
C MET A 707 -33.66 -15.74 -7.51
N GLY A 708 -34.59 -16.68 -7.32
CA GLY A 708 -35.92 -16.42 -6.75
C GLY A 708 -36.93 -15.85 -7.76
N THR A 709 -38.22 -15.94 -7.43
CA THR A 709 -39.32 -15.82 -8.41
C THR A 709 -39.59 -14.42 -8.96
N ASN A 710 -38.95 -13.39 -8.39
CA ASN A 710 -39.18 -11.99 -8.74
C ASN A 710 -37.97 -11.32 -9.40
N PHE A 711 -36.84 -12.02 -9.56
CA PHE A 711 -35.66 -11.44 -10.17
C PHE A 711 -35.79 -11.43 -11.69
N THR A 712 -35.57 -10.26 -12.31
CA THR A 712 -35.50 -10.12 -13.76
C THR A 712 -34.10 -9.60 -14.10
N PRO A 713 -33.26 -10.37 -14.82
CA PRO A 713 -31.94 -9.90 -15.20
C PRO A 713 -32.03 -8.66 -16.08
N LEU A 714 -31.20 -7.68 -15.79
CA LEU A 714 -31.05 -6.45 -16.58
C LEU A 714 -29.92 -6.57 -17.61
N THR A 715 -29.62 -7.77 -18.12
CA THR A 715 -28.65 -7.94 -19.20
C THR A 715 -29.27 -7.46 -20.51
N PRO A 716 -28.77 -6.37 -21.14
CA PRO A 716 -29.31 -5.91 -22.40
C PRO A 716 -28.90 -6.87 -23.53
N GLY A 717 -29.82 -7.75 -23.93
CA GLY A 717 -29.81 -8.34 -25.26
C GLY A 717 -30.09 -9.84 -25.40
N TYR A 718 -29.64 -10.76 -24.55
CA TYR A 718 -29.47 -12.15 -25.03
C TYR A 718 -29.64 -13.22 -23.94
N TYR A 719 -30.53 -14.19 -24.16
CA TYR A 719 -30.79 -15.34 -23.28
C TYR A 719 -30.50 -16.65 -23.99
N TRP A 720 -29.72 -17.54 -23.38
CA TRP A 720 -29.57 -18.91 -23.85
C TRP A 720 -30.45 -19.78 -22.96
N VAL A 721 -31.48 -20.39 -23.56
CA VAL A 721 -32.33 -21.35 -22.85
C VAL A 721 -31.71 -22.73 -23.01
N ALA A 722 -31.00 -23.21 -21.98
CA ALA A 722 -30.77 -24.64 -21.82
C ALA A 722 -32.11 -25.27 -21.45
N ASP A 723 -32.60 -26.21 -22.26
CA ASP A 723 -33.70 -27.10 -21.87
C ASP A 723 -33.08 -28.48 -21.67
N TYR A 724 -33.42 -29.15 -20.57
CA TYR A 724 -32.92 -30.48 -20.20
C TYR A 724 -33.98 -31.55 -20.53
N PRO A 725 -34.28 -31.86 -21.81
CA PRO A 725 -34.98 -33.09 -22.10
C PRO A 725 -34.01 -34.26 -21.81
N GLY A 726 -34.48 -35.29 -21.12
CA GLY A 726 -33.70 -36.51 -20.81
C GLY A 726 -33.35 -37.37 -22.04
N GLY A 727 -32.95 -36.76 -23.16
CA GLY A 727 -32.55 -37.36 -24.42
C GLY A 727 -32.22 -36.31 -25.48
N THR A 728 -31.50 -36.71 -26.54
CA THR A 728 -31.24 -35.88 -27.73
C THR A 728 -32.56 -35.41 -28.35
N PRO A 729 -32.77 -34.10 -28.62
CA PRO A 729 -33.98 -33.62 -29.25
C PRO A 729 -34.10 -34.25 -30.62
N ASP A 730 -35.34 -34.57 -31.00
CA ASP A 730 -35.65 -34.89 -32.38
C ASP A 730 -35.16 -33.71 -33.26
N GLN A 731 -34.43 -33.96 -34.34
CA GLN A 731 -34.00 -32.89 -35.25
C GLN A 731 -35.19 -32.07 -35.78
N SER A 732 -36.41 -32.61 -35.74
CA SER A 732 -37.64 -31.91 -36.11
C SER A 732 -38.05 -30.76 -35.18
N ILE A 733 -37.51 -30.66 -33.95
CA ILE A 733 -37.72 -29.52 -33.03
C ILE A 733 -36.61 -28.47 -33.14
N LEU A 734 -35.48 -28.78 -33.80
CA LEU A 734 -34.39 -27.85 -34.11
C LEU A 734 -34.73 -26.98 -35.34
N THR A 735 -35.89 -26.32 -35.31
CA THR A 735 -36.37 -25.46 -36.41
C THR A 735 -36.06 -23.99 -36.15
N THR A 736 -35.84 -23.20 -37.20
CA THR A 736 -35.70 -21.72 -37.16
C THR A 736 -36.94 -20.97 -36.66
N SER A 737 -38.02 -21.69 -36.31
CA SER A 737 -39.30 -21.16 -35.85
C SER A 737 -39.59 -21.51 -34.39
N ASN A 738 -38.59 -21.43 -33.51
CA ASN A 738 -38.77 -21.57 -32.06
C ASN A 738 -39.15 -20.23 -31.40
N GLN A 739 -40.21 -20.21 -30.60
CA GLN A 739 -40.61 -19.01 -29.85
C GLN A 739 -39.59 -18.56 -28.79
N PHE A 740 -38.57 -19.38 -28.49
CA PHE A 740 -37.52 -19.10 -27.51
C PHE A 740 -36.17 -18.68 -28.13
N TRP A 741 -36.05 -18.54 -29.47
CA TRP A 741 -34.82 -18.03 -30.09
C TRP A 741 -34.51 -16.60 -29.59
N THR A 742 -33.28 -16.36 -29.16
CA THR A 742 -32.76 -14.99 -28.98
C THR A 742 -31.71 -14.68 -30.05
N CYS A 743 -31.58 -13.40 -30.40
CA CYS A 743 -30.61 -12.95 -31.42
C CYS A 743 -29.17 -13.08 -30.90
N PHE A 744 -28.16 -13.01 -31.76
CA PHE A 744 -26.78 -12.74 -31.31
C PHE A 744 -26.43 -11.26 -31.48
N PRO A 745 -25.58 -10.67 -30.63
CA PRO A 745 -25.05 -9.35 -30.88
C PRO A 745 -24.13 -9.32 -32.10
N GLN A 746 -24.35 -8.33 -32.96
CA GLN A 746 -23.56 -8.03 -34.18
C GLN A 746 -23.72 -9.00 -35.36
N THR A 747 -24.66 -9.96 -35.28
CA THR A 747 -25.06 -10.80 -36.41
C THR A 747 -26.58 -10.80 -36.54
N SER A 748 -27.10 -11.21 -37.71
CA SER A 748 -28.54 -11.47 -37.89
C SER A 748 -28.91 -12.90 -37.49
N GLU A 749 -28.01 -13.62 -36.83
CA GLU A 749 -28.21 -15.01 -36.45
C GLU A 749 -29.00 -15.11 -35.16
N GLN A 750 -29.74 -16.20 -35.04
CA GLN A 750 -30.42 -16.64 -33.84
C GLN A 750 -29.72 -17.93 -33.41
N ALA A 751 -29.60 -18.23 -32.09
CA ALA A 751 -29.31 -19.59 -31.60
C ALA A 751 -30.22 -20.01 -30.45
N GLN A 752 -30.42 -21.32 -30.36
CA GLN A 752 -30.86 -22.01 -29.15
C GLN A 752 -29.86 -23.16 -28.90
N MET A 753 -29.28 -23.24 -27.70
CA MET A 753 -28.43 -24.37 -27.31
C MET A 753 -29.14 -25.29 -26.33
N TRP A 754 -28.92 -26.59 -26.48
CA TRP A 754 -29.58 -27.65 -25.72
C TRP A 754 -28.60 -28.35 -24.81
N GLN A 755 -28.63 -28.09 -23.50
CA GLN A 755 -27.76 -28.80 -22.56
C GLN A 755 -28.27 -30.22 -22.31
N PHE A 756 -27.41 -31.21 -22.50
CA PHE A 756 -27.75 -32.63 -22.32
C PHE A 756 -27.31 -33.12 -20.95
N GLU A 757 -28.25 -33.65 -20.19
CA GLU A 757 -27.96 -34.28 -18.89
C GLU A 757 -26.92 -35.40 -19.07
N GLY A 758 -25.74 -35.23 -18.45
CA GLY A 758 -24.64 -36.20 -18.50
C GLY A 758 -23.60 -36.00 -19.62
N THR A 759 -23.66 -34.89 -20.36
CA THR A 759 -22.64 -34.54 -21.38
C THR A 759 -22.04 -33.18 -21.03
N PRO A 760 -20.71 -32.97 -21.15
CA PRO A 760 -20.10 -31.65 -20.92
C PRO A 760 -20.69 -30.58 -21.84
N ASP A 761 -20.79 -29.34 -21.35
CA ASP A 761 -21.47 -28.24 -22.05
C ASP A 761 -20.85 -27.90 -23.42
N TYR A 762 -19.59 -28.24 -23.64
CA TYR A 762 -18.93 -28.09 -24.94
C TYR A 762 -19.44 -29.08 -26.01
N ASP A 763 -20.00 -30.23 -25.63
CA ASP A 763 -20.52 -31.23 -26.57
C ASP A 763 -21.91 -30.83 -27.14
N VAL A 764 -22.60 -29.90 -26.48
CA VAL A 764 -23.90 -29.35 -26.89
C VAL A 764 -23.81 -28.57 -28.19
N ALA A 765 -22.74 -27.77 -28.36
CA ALA A 765 -22.50 -27.00 -29.56
C ALA A 765 -22.35 -27.89 -30.81
N ARG A 766 -21.95 -29.17 -30.64
CA ARG A 766 -21.79 -30.15 -31.73
C ARG A 766 -23.12 -30.67 -32.30
N ALA A 767 -24.24 -30.44 -31.59
CA ALA A 767 -25.57 -30.90 -31.99
C ALA A 767 -26.41 -29.80 -32.69
N LEU A 768 -25.86 -28.60 -32.84
CA LEU A 768 -26.52 -27.49 -33.52
C LEU A 768 -26.47 -27.71 -35.04
N PRO A 769 -27.60 -27.56 -35.77
CA PRO A 769 -27.54 -27.46 -37.21
C PRO A 769 -26.80 -26.17 -37.61
N GLY A 770 -25.89 -26.29 -38.58
CA GLY A 770 -25.13 -25.17 -39.14
C GLY A 770 -25.95 -24.16 -39.93
#